data_AF-A0A7W1G8Q9-F1
#
_entry.id   AF-A0A7W1G8Q9-F1
#
_cell.length_a   1.000
_cell.length_b   1.000
_cell.length_c   1.000
_cell.angle_alpha   90.00
_cell.angle_beta   90.00
_cell.angle_gamma   90.00
#
_symmetry.space_group_name_H-M   'P 1'
#
loop_
_entity.id
_entity.type
_entity.pdbx_description
1 polymer ?
#
loop_
_entity_poly.entity_id
_entity_poly.type
_entity_poly.pdbx_seq_one_letter_code
_entity_poly.pdbx_strand_id
1 'polypeptide(L)'
;ELPLRTLFEQPTVAGLARKVGMARQANAGVPIAPLRPVARNGTSPLSFAQRRLWFLDQLEPDSAFYNMPVAQRLSGHLNVEALRQALTAIVARHESLRTTFPTVDESPVQVIAPALSVALPVIDLSNLPASDGEAEAQRLATEEMQRPFNLAQGPLVRASLLRLQAEEHVLLLNMHHIISDGWSFAVLFRELTTLYAAFCSGQPSPLQGLPIQYADYAVWQREWLQGEVLEEQLAYWKAQLAGAQAVLELPTDRARPAMQTFRGARQFMTLPKSVSEALRSLSRQEGVTFFITLLAAFQTLLMRYSGQHDIVIGSPIAGRTRTETEELIGFFANTLALRTDLSGNPSFRELLARVREVTLGAYEHQDVPFEKLVEELQPERTLSHAPLFQVMFSLQDARSKVLNLHGLSLSSVSIDTGTSKFDLTLLMSEGAEGLNGRLEYNTDLFDEATITRMLTHFGVLLRGIATDPDQCLSQLPLLTTAEQRQLLVEWNATQAGYPQNQCAHHLFETQAAQTPEAVAVTFDLQQLTYRQLNERANQLARYLTQRGVGPEVRVGILIERSVEMVVGVLGILKAGGSYVPLDPAYPQERLAFMVQDASASVLLTLQRLLPGLPNSDATIVCLDSDWAAIAEQRTENLSSAVVADNLAYVIYTSGSTGKPKGVAMPHRALVNLVEWQVRHSALGAGARTLQFASLSFDVSFQEMFSTWRAGGELVLIAEELRRDAAGLLRLLQKEAVERLFLPFVALQQLSEVSDSEGVVPSGLREVVTAGEQLQVTRQLASMFGKLRGCTLDNHYGPSESHVVTAYRLRGEVGEWAMLPPIGRPIANTEIYILDAQLQPVPVGVAGELYLGGACLARGYLNRAELTSERFIRHPFSDNASARLYRTGDLARYVADGNVEFLGRKDEQVKLRGYRIELGEIEAVLSEHRLVREAAAVVREDVAGDKRLVAYVVVHADESVTGGDLRDEVSSEWSVELSSELRRHMKEKLPEYMVPSSFMVLEELPLTPSGKVDRRALPAPEEGRREIEEQYVGPRNVVEEVVAGIWAEVLKVEQVGIYDNFFELGGHSLLATQVISRVRKSLQVELPLRTLFEQPTVAGLIKEVVRIWGDPDVVEDIARIFKELEHLSEDEVKLMLSEQMQQVEHR
;
A
#
# COMPACT_ATOMS: atom_id res chain seq x y z
N GLU A 1 43.59 19.04 -5.02
CA GLU A 1 42.70 18.20 -4.18
C GLU A 1 42.40 16.91 -4.94
N LEU A 2 42.00 15.83 -4.25
CA LEU A 2 41.56 14.58 -4.89
C LEU A 2 40.15 14.23 -4.36
N PRO A 3 39.24 13.69 -5.18
CA PRO A 3 37.94 13.22 -4.71
C PRO A 3 38.08 12.13 -3.65
N LEU A 4 37.16 12.09 -2.68
CA LEU A 4 37.15 11.09 -1.61
C LEU A 4 37.15 9.66 -2.16
N ARG A 5 36.46 9.39 -3.28
CA ARG A 5 36.46 8.11 -4.00
C ARG A 5 37.86 7.61 -4.32
N THR A 6 38.80 8.51 -4.61
CA THR A 6 40.20 8.16 -4.91
C THR A 6 40.86 7.42 -3.75
N LEU A 7 40.53 7.77 -2.50
CA LEU A 7 41.02 7.07 -1.31
C LEU A 7 40.43 5.67 -1.19
N PHE A 8 39.15 5.49 -1.58
CA PHE A 8 38.49 4.19 -1.57
C PHE A 8 38.95 3.27 -2.72
N GLU A 9 39.26 3.83 -3.89
CA GLU A 9 39.80 3.09 -5.04
C GLU A 9 41.28 2.75 -4.88
N GLN A 10 42.04 3.61 -4.19
CA GLN A 10 43.47 3.47 -3.98
C GLN A 10 43.81 3.60 -2.49
N PRO A 11 43.38 2.65 -1.64
CA PRO A 11 43.51 2.74 -0.17
C PRO A 11 44.95 2.56 0.34
N THR A 12 45.91 2.36 -0.57
CA THR A 12 47.32 2.22 -0.22
C THR A 12 48.06 3.52 -0.49
N VAL A 13 49.08 3.81 0.33
CA VAL A 13 49.96 4.97 0.14
C VAL A 13 50.54 5.03 -1.28
N ALA A 14 50.94 3.88 -1.83
CA ALA A 14 51.48 3.78 -3.18
C ALA A 14 50.43 4.09 -4.27
N GLY A 15 49.20 3.59 -4.10
CA GLY A 15 48.09 3.89 -5.01
C GLY A 15 47.72 5.37 -5.01
N LEU A 16 47.60 5.96 -3.81
CA LEU A 16 47.29 7.37 -3.64
C LEU A 16 48.40 8.27 -4.21
N ALA A 17 49.67 7.94 -3.94
CA ALA A 17 50.81 8.68 -4.49
C ALA A 17 50.80 8.70 -6.03
N ARG A 18 50.39 7.60 -6.67
CA ARG A 18 50.25 7.52 -8.12
C ARG A 18 49.15 8.45 -8.65
N LYS A 19 47.97 8.45 -8.00
CA LYS A 19 46.85 9.33 -8.36
C LYS A 19 47.19 10.80 -8.15
N VAL A 20 47.88 11.14 -7.06
CA VAL A 20 48.42 12.50 -6.82
C VAL A 20 49.39 12.88 -7.95
N GLY A 21 50.29 11.98 -8.34
CA GLY A 21 51.23 12.21 -9.44
C GLY A 21 50.52 12.47 -10.78
N MET A 22 49.51 11.66 -11.12
CA MET A 22 48.71 11.82 -12.35
C MET A 22 47.91 13.12 -12.33
N ALA A 23 47.25 13.45 -11.22
CA ALA A 23 46.47 14.68 -11.09
C ALA A 23 47.36 15.93 -11.24
N ARG A 24 48.58 15.91 -10.67
CA ARG A 24 49.56 16.99 -10.85
C ARG A 24 50.07 17.13 -12.29
N GLN A 25 50.14 16.03 -13.05
CA GLN A 25 50.56 16.05 -14.45
C GLN A 25 49.45 16.47 -15.41
N ALA A 26 48.20 16.11 -15.12
CA ALA A 26 47.06 16.35 -15.99
C ALA A 26 46.51 17.79 -15.91
N ASN A 27 46.94 18.60 -14.92
CA ASN A 27 46.32 19.89 -14.60
C ASN A 27 44.78 19.78 -14.47
N ALA A 28 44.29 18.58 -14.12
CA ALA A 28 42.90 18.19 -14.19
C ALA A 28 42.23 18.51 -12.87
N GLY A 29 41.48 19.61 -12.85
CA GLY A 29 40.56 19.99 -11.80
C GLY A 29 39.89 21.29 -12.21
N VAL A 30 38.56 21.33 -12.21
CA VAL A 30 37.84 22.60 -12.24
C VAL A 30 38.28 23.37 -10.99
N PRO A 31 38.87 24.57 -11.10
CA PRO A 31 39.35 25.30 -9.93
C PRO A 31 38.13 25.70 -9.08
N ILE A 32 37.92 24.99 -7.97
CA ILE A 32 36.94 25.38 -6.95
C ILE A 32 37.36 26.75 -6.40
N ALA A 33 36.47 27.73 -6.44
CA ALA A 33 36.76 29.05 -5.92
C ALA A 33 37.20 28.97 -4.44
N PRO A 34 38.23 29.74 -4.02
CA PRO A 34 38.64 29.78 -2.62
C PRO A 34 37.57 30.43 -1.76
N LEU A 35 37.28 29.86 -0.59
CA LEU A 35 36.39 30.45 0.40
C LEU A 35 37.08 31.65 1.06
N ARG A 36 36.50 32.85 0.95
CA ARG A 36 37.10 34.11 1.42
C ARG A 36 36.11 34.94 2.23
N PRO A 37 36.58 35.78 3.18
CA PRO A 37 35.73 36.73 3.89
C PRO A 37 35.06 37.74 2.94
N VAL A 38 33.79 38.02 3.17
CA VAL A 38 32.97 38.97 2.41
C VAL A 38 32.66 40.20 3.27
N ALA A 39 32.62 41.39 2.66
CA ALA A 39 32.28 42.63 3.39
C ALA A 39 30.82 42.60 3.90
N ARG A 40 30.59 43.02 5.16
CA ARG A 40 29.27 43.01 5.83
C ARG A 40 28.43 44.27 5.55
N ASN A 41 28.55 44.83 4.34
CA ASN A 41 28.10 46.18 4.01
C ASN A 41 26.71 46.20 3.33
N GLY A 42 26.03 45.04 3.24
CA GLY A 42 24.75 44.83 2.58
C GLY A 42 24.07 43.53 3.04
N THR A 43 22.93 43.19 2.46
CA THR A 43 22.20 41.95 2.78
C THR A 43 22.93 40.72 2.22
N SER A 44 23.17 39.72 3.07
CA SER A 44 23.84 38.48 2.65
C SER A 44 22.80 37.43 2.24
N PRO A 45 23.02 36.66 1.15
CA PRO A 45 22.08 35.63 0.72
C PRO A 45 22.07 34.44 1.68
N LEU A 46 20.95 33.73 1.78
CA LEU A 46 20.90 32.43 2.46
C LEU A 46 21.63 31.36 1.63
N SER A 47 22.27 30.40 2.31
CA SER A 47 22.69 29.15 1.67
C SER A 47 21.46 28.42 1.08
N PHE A 48 21.66 27.44 0.20
CA PHE A 48 20.52 26.69 -0.35
C PHE A 48 19.72 25.98 0.75
N ALA A 49 20.43 25.37 1.70
CA ALA A 49 19.85 24.63 2.82
C ALA A 49 19.12 25.57 3.82
N GLN A 50 19.69 26.75 4.10
CA GLN A 50 18.98 27.77 4.90
C GLN A 50 17.70 28.26 4.22
N ARG A 51 17.74 28.49 2.90
CA ARG A 51 16.56 28.92 2.14
C ARG A 51 15.42 27.90 2.26
N ARG A 52 15.74 26.60 2.31
CA ARG A 52 14.74 25.56 2.55
C ARG A 52 14.13 25.64 3.95
N LEU A 53 14.95 25.69 4.99
CA LEU A 53 14.44 25.74 6.36
C LEU A 53 13.59 26.99 6.58
N TRP A 54 13.98 28.12 5.98
CA TRP A 54 13.15 29.31 5.92
C TRP A 54 11.82 29.05 5.19
N PHE A 55 11.84 28.41 4.02
CA PHE A 55 10.61 28.04 3.30
C PHE A 55 9.68 27.15 4.13
N LEU A 56 10.24 26.17 4.84
CA LEU A 56 9.47 25.24 5.69
C LEU A 56 8.83 25.96 6.88
N ASP A 57 9.55 26.92 7.47
CA ASP A 57 9.02 27.82 8.50
C ASP A 57 7.88 28.70 7.95
N GLN A 58 7.95 29.16 6.70
CA GLN A 58 6.84 29.88 6.06
C GLN A 58 5.64 28.98 5.74
N LEU A 59 5.88 27.68 5.50
CA LEU A 59 4.83 26.68 5.26
C LEU A 59 4.09 26.31 6.54
N GLU A 60 4.80 26.23 7.66
CA GLU A 60 4.22 25.98 8.99
C GLU A 60 4.80 26.96 10.01
N PRO A 61 4.28 28.21 10.05
CA PRO A 61 4.70 29.19 11.04
C PRO A 61 4.45 28.70 12.46
N ASP A 62 5.23 29.19 13.41
CA ASP A 62 5.13 28.86 14.84
C ASP A 62 5.31 27.36 15.17
N SER A 63 6.04 26.63 14.32
CA SER A 63 6.40 25.22 14.51
C SER A 63 7.72 25.05 15.25
N ALA A 64 7.77 24.13 16.21
CA ALA A 64 9.01 23.72 16.89
C ALA A 64 9.75 22.58 16.16
N PHE A 65 9.28 22.17 14.99
CA PHE A 65 9.72 20.96 14.31
C PHE A 65 11.20 20.95 13.87
N TYR A 66 11.78 22.14 13.66
CA TYR A 66 13.20 22.35 13.36
C TYR A 66 13.97 22.93 14.55
N ASN A 67 13.45 22.80 15.76
CA ASN A 67 14.22 23.03 16.96
C ASN A 67 15.23 21.90 17.17
N MET A 68 16.41 22.25 17.67
CA MET A 68 17.44 21.31 18.09
C MET A 68 17.66 21.43 19.60
N PRO A 69 16.79 20.84 20.44
CA PRO A 69 16.94 20.87 21.88
C PRO A 69 18.06 19.92 22.33
N VAL A 70 18.86 20.37 23.30
CA VAL A 70 19.85 19.56 24.00
C VAL A 70 19.72 19.84 25.49
N ALA A 71 19.58 18.78 26.29
CA ALA A 71 19.67 18.85 27.75
C ALA A 71 20.93 18.12 28.21
N GLN A 72 21.76 18.81 29.00
CA GLN A 72 22.95 18.23 29.64
C GLN A 72 22.81 18.33 31.16
N ARG A 73 22.93 17.19 31.83
CA ARG A 73 23.09 17.14 33.29
C ARG A 73 24.53 17.50 33.65
N LEU A 74 24.67 18.42 34.59
CA LEU A 74 25.91 18.94 35.12
C LEU A 74 26.02 18.55 36.59
N SER A 75 26.94 17.64 36.89
CA SER A 75 27.22 17.16 38.25
C SER A 75 28.53 17.74 38.77
N GLY A 76 28.46 18.48 39.88
CA GLY A 76 29.58 19.13 40.59
C GLY A 76 29.32 20.61 40.90
N HIS A 77 30.36 21.31 41.39
CA HIS A 77 30.25 22.72 41.78
C HIS A 77 30.25 23.67 40.57
N LEU A 78 29.08 24.17 40.20
CA LEU A 78 28.89 25.01 39.02
C LEU A 78 29.07 26.51 39.32
N ASN A 79 30.09 27.13 38.71
CA ASN A 79 30.17 28.59 38.58
C ASN A 79 29.23 29.09 37.47
N VAL A 80 28.03 29.54 37.83
CA VAL A 80 26.99 30.00 36.88
C VAL A 80 27.43 31.24 36.09
N GLU A 81 28.21 32.14 36.69
CA GLU A 81 28.66 33.36 36.03
C GLU A 81 29.71 33.06 34.96
N ALA A 82 30.65 32.15 35.22
CA ALA A 82 31.59 31.67 34.21
C ALA A 82 30.87 30.97 33.04
N LEU A 83 29.80 30.20 33.32
CA LEU A 83 28.97 29.59 32.28
C LEU A 83 28.27 30.63 31.41
N ARG A 84 27.69 31.66 32.03
CA ARG A 84 27.05 32.79 31.34
C ARG A 84 28.05 33.55 30.45
N GLN A 85 29.25 33.81 30.97
CA GLN A 85 30.33 34.46 30.21
C GLN A 85 30.80 33.59 29.03
N ALA A 86 30.92 32.28 29.22
CA ALA A 86 31.28 31.33 28.17
C ALA A 86 30.25 31.33 27.03
N LEU A 87 28.96 31.20 27.33
CA LEU A 87 27.90 31.26 26.31
C LEU A 87 27.89 32.61 25.57
N THR A 88 28.06 33.71 26.30
CA THR A 88 28.13 35.05 25.70
C THR A 88 29.32 35.19 24.73
N ALA A 89 30.49 34.65 25.11
CA ALA A 89 31.68 34.67 24.26
C ALA A 89 31.51 33.82 22.99
N ILE A 90 30.82 32.68 23.06
CA ILE A 90 30.50 31.84 21.90
C ILE A 90 29.56 32.58 20.93
N VAL A 91 28.50 33.21 21.45
CA VAL A 91 27.56 34.00 20.62
C VAL A 91 28.26 35.19 19.95
N ALA A 92 29.20 35.84 20.64
CA ALA A 92 30.00 36.91 20.04
C ALA A 92 30.92 36.40 18.92
N ARG A 93 31.55 35.23 19.14
CA ARG A 93 32.50 34.59 18.23
C ARG A 93 31.88 34.11 16.92
N HIS A 94 30.67 33.58 16.95
CA HIS A 94 29.99 32.97 15.80
C HIS A 94 28.84 33.86 15.31
N GLU A 95 28.97 34.40 14.09
CA GLU A 95 27.93 35.26 13.50
C GLU A 95 26.57 34.56 13.37
N SER A 96 26.57 33.24 13.07
CA SER A 96 25.35 32.43 12.89
C SER A 96 24.41 32.51 14.11
N LEU A 97 24.95 32.54 15.33
CA LEU A 97 24.15 32.56 16.58
C LEU A 97 23.42 33.88 16.82
N ARG A 98 23.77 34.93 16.06
CA ARG A 98 23.20 36.28 16.15
C ARG A 98 22.69 36.75 14.79
N THR A 99 22.32 35.80 13.94
CA THR A 99 21.73 36.03 12.61
C THR A 99 20.23 35.79 12.64
N THR A 100 19.45 36.66 11.99
CA THR A 100 18.03 36.49 11.69
C THR A 100 17.79 36.49 10.18
N PHE A 101 16.60 36.06 9.76
CA PHE A 101 16.22 35.80 8.37
C PHE A 101 14.93 36.53 7.93
N PRO A 102 14.91 37.89 7.95
CA PRO A 102 13.79 38.64 7.43
C PRO A 102 13.72 38.60 5.90
N THR A 103 12.56 38.95 5.35
CA THR A 103 12.36 39.18 3.91
C THR A 103 12.64 40.64 3.58
N VAL A 104 13.51 40.89 2.60
CA VAL A 104 13.78 42.22 2.03
C VAL A 104 13.59 42.11 0.51
N ASP A 105 12.79 43.00 -0.08
CA ASP A 105 12.48 43.00 -1.52
C ASP A 105 12.05 41.62 -2.06
N GLU A 106 11.08 40.99 -1.39
CA GLU A 106 10.52 39.66 -1.74
C GLU A 106 11.52 38.48 -1.64
N SER A 107 12.72 38.70 -1.06
CA SER A 107 13.73 37.66 -0.90
C SER A 107 14.20 37.52 0.55
N PRO A 108 14.41 36.29 1.07
CA PRO A 108 14.99 36.11 2.40
C PRO A 108 16.47 36.50 2.38
N VAL A 109 16.91 37.19 3.42
CA VAL A 109 18.30 37.64 3.60
C VAL A 109 18.81 37.32 5.01
N GLN A 110 20.12 37.19 5.17
CA GLN A 110 20.76 37.07 6.48
C GLN A 110 21.04 38.46 7.05
N VAL A 111 20.54 38.74 8.25
CA VAL A 111 20.81 39.97 9.01
C VAL A 111 21.57 39.61 10.29
N ILE A 112 22.82 40.07 10.38
CA ILE A 112 23.72 39.73 11.47
C ILE A 112 23.74 40.89 12.48
N ALA A 113 23.23 40.66 13.68
CA ALA A 113 23.23 41.68 14.74
C ALA A 113 24.67 41.89 15.26
N PRO A 114 25.15 43.14 15.46
CA PRO A 114 26.53 43.42 15.88
C PRO A 114 26.87 42.82 17.26
N ALA A 115 25.88 42.71 18.14
CA ALA A 115 25.96 42.02 19.41
C ALA A 115 24.61 41.41 19.76
N LEU A 116 24.63 40.29 20.50
CA LEU A 116 23.45 39.65 21.06
C LEU A 116 23.77 39.16 22.47
N SER A 117 22.90 39.47 23.43
CA SER A 117 22.99 38.95 24.79
C SER A 117 22.02 37.78 24.94
N VAL A 118 22.54 36.58 25.23
CA VAL A 118 21.72 35.40 25.52
C VAL A 118 21.45 35.35 27.02
N ALA A 119 20.16 35.32 27.39
CA ALA A 119 19.75 35.13 28.78
C ALA A 119 20.05 33.70 29.25
N LEU A 120 20.48 33.55 30.51
CA LEU A 120 20.62 32.26 31.19
C LEU A 120 19.81 32.29 32.49
N PRO A 121 18.47 32.24 32.42
CA PRO A 121 17.64 32.17 33.62
C PRO A 121 17.98 30.90 34.41
N VAL A 122 18.06 31.05 35.75
CA VAL A 122 18.24 29.94 36.68
C VAL A 122 16.89 29.64 37.33
N ILE A 123 16.38 28.44 37.11
CA ILE A 123 15.13 27.95 37.68
C ILE A 123 15.50 27.03 38.83
N ASP A 124 15.18 27.43 40.06
CA ASP A 124 15.52 26.66 41.26
C ASP A 124 14.42 25.63 41.57
N LEU A 125 14.73 24.36 41.33
CA LEU A 125 13.88 23.20 41.63
C LEU A 125 14.31 22.50 42.92
N SER A 126 15.33 23.00 43.62
CA SER A 126 15.93 22.31 44.78
C SER A 126 15.05 22.25 46.02
N ASN A 127 13.94 22.99 46.03
CA ASN A 127 12.92 22.93 47.08
C ASN A 127 11.88 21.81 46.85
N LEU A 128 11.90 21.13 45.70
CA LEU A 128 11.01 20.01 45.40
C LEU A 128 11.61 18.68 45.90
N PRO A 129 10.78 17.68 46.26
CA PRO A 129 11.23 16.30 46.42
C PRO A 129 11.98 15.83 45.16
N ALA A 130 12.99 14.98 45.32
CA ALA A 130 13.88 14.60 44.20
C ALA A 130 13.13 14.01 42.98
N SER A 131 12.10 13.20 43.20
CA SER A 131 11.24 12.65 42.13
C SER A 131 10.47 13.75 41.38
N ASP A 132 9.95 14.71 42.13
CA ASP A 132 9.10 15.79 41.60
C ASP A 132 9.96 16.82 40.89
N GLY A 133 11.16 17.10 41.39
CA GLY A 133 12.16 17.96 40.75
C GLY A 133 12.65 17.38 39.42
N GLU A 134 12.86 16.07 39.34
CA GLU A 134 13.24 15.40 38.09
C GLU A 134 12.10 15.40 37.06
N ALA A 135 10.88 15.10 37.50
CA ALA A 135 9.69 15.17 36.64
C ALA A 135 9.44 16.59 36.12
N GLU A 136 9.60 17.60 36.97
CA GLU A 136 9.44 19.01 36.59
C GLU A 136 10.56 19.47 35.64
N ALA A 137 11.79 19.01 35.84
CA ALA A 137 12.88 19.28 34.90
C ALA A 137 12.61 18.69 33.51
N GLN A 138 12.07 17.47 33.45
CA GLN A 138 11.65 16.86 32.19
C GLN A 138 10.49 17.63 31.52
N ARG A 139 9.51 18.10 32.31
CA ARG A 139 8.39 18.91 31.82
C ARG A 139 8.90 20.22 31.22
N LEU A 140 9.77 20.95 31.93
CA LEU A 140 10.37 22.20 31.47
C LEU A 140 11.26 22.01 30.24
N ALA A 141 12.03 20.93 30.17
CA ALA A 141 12.81 20.58 28.98
C ALA A 141 11.91 20.33 27.75
N THR A 142 10.77 19.66 27.96
CA THR A 142 9.77 19.40 26.91
C THR A 142 9.09 20.70 26.46
N GLU A 143 8.73 21.57 27.39
CA GLU A 143 8.13 22.88 27.10
C GLU A 143 9.09 23.77 26.29
N GLU A 144 10.36 23.84 26.69
CA GLU A 144 11.38 24.61 25.96
C GLU A 144 11.65 24.03 24.56
N MET A 145 11.61 22.71 24.41
CA MET A 145 11.68 22.05 23.10
C MET A 145 10.53 22.46 22.18
N GLN A 146 9.30 22.49 22.69
CA GLN A 146 8.08 22.77 21.91
C GLN A 146 7.85 24.27 21.66
N ARG A 147 8.64 25.14 22.28
CA ARG A 147 8.51 26.57 22.09
C ARG A 147 9.12 26.99 20.73
N PRO A 148 8.33 27.53 19.78
CA PRO A 148 8.84 27.86 18.44
C PRO A 148 9.85 29.01 18.45
N PHE A 149 10.58 29.14 17.34
CA PHE A 149 11.41 30.29 17.03
C PHE A 149 10.77 31.13 15.93
N ASN A 150 10.94 32.45 15.98
CA ASN A 150 10.60 33.34 14.87
C ASN A 150 11.88 33.70 14.10
N LEU A 151 12.01 33.22 12.86
CA LEU A 151 13.22 33.38 12.08
C LEU A 151 13.56 34.84 11.74
N ALA A 152 12.57 35.72 11.61
CA ALA A 152 12.77 37.11 11.25
C ALA A 152 13.22 37.98 12.45
N GLN A 153 12.76 37.67 13.66
CA GLN A 153 12.98 38.50 14.85
C GLN A 153 14.09 37.98 15.77
N GLY A 154 14.26 36.65 15.89
CA GLY A 154 15.23 36.05 16.80
C GLY A 154 15.02 36.38 18.29
N PRO A 155 16.00 36.08 19.17
CA PRO A 155 17.20 35.29 18.90
C PRO A 155 16.86 33.82 18.58
N LEU A 156 17.68 33.19 17.75
CA LEU A 156 17.48 31.79 17.32
C LEU A 156 18.25 30.76 18.17
N VAL A 157 18.71 31.21 19.35
CA VAL A 157 19.37 30.44 20.39
C VAL A 157 18.77 30.83 21.74
N ARG A 158 18.45 29.83 22.57
CA ARG A 158 17.97 29.99 23.95
C ARG A 158 18.73 29.04 24.88
N ALA A 159 18.90 29.47 26.12
CA ALA A 159 19.51 28.69 27.17
C ALA A 159 18.75 28.88 28.48
N SER A 160 18.69 27.86 29.33
CA SER A 160 18.22 27.96 30.72
C SER A 160 18.92 26.92 31.59
N LEU A 161 19.04 27.22 32.88
CA LEU A 161 19.68 26.34 33.85
C LEU A 161 18.67 25.93 34.92
N LEU A 162 18.40 24.64 35.01
CA LEU A 162 17.57 24.07 36.07
C LEU A 162 18.48 23.61 37.20
N ARG A 163 18.28 24.13 38.41
CA ARG A 163 19.05 23.71 39.60
C ARG A 163 18.22 22.68 40.37
N LEU A 164 18.65 21.42 40.33
CA LEU A 164 17.98 20.31 41.03
C LEU A 164 18.47 20.21 42.48
N GLN A 165 19.77 20.36 42.71
CA GLN A 165 20.40 20.37 44.04
C GLN A 165 21.60 21.34 44.05
N ALA A 166 22.39 21.35 45.13
CA ALA A 166 23.58 22.20 45.22
C ALA A 166 24.66 21.86 44.17
N GLU A 167 24.78 20.58 43.80
CA GLU A 167 25.78 20.09 42.85
C GLU A 167 25.15 19.40 41.63
N GLU A 168 23.83 19.48 41.45
CA GLU A 168 23.12 18.84 40.34
C GLU A 168 22.29 19.87 39.59
N HIS A 169 22.58 20.02 38.29
CA HIS A 169 21.92 20.98 37.42
C HIS A 169 21.60 20.34 36.06
N VAL A 170 20.63 20.89 35.34
CA VAL A 170 20.34 20.57 33.94
C VAL A 170 20.44 21.85 33.12
N LEU A 171 21.40 21.90 32.21
CA LEU A 171 21.52 22.96 31.21
C LEU A 171 20.67 22.60 30.00
N LEU A 172 19.64 23.40 29.74
CA LEU A 172 18.84 23.33 28.52
C LEU A 172 19.42 24.31 27.50
N LEU A 173 19.74 23.81 26.31
CA LEU A 173 20.14 24.60 25.15
C LEU A 173 19.20 24.28 24.01
N ASN A 174 18.69 25.29 23.33
CA ASN A 174 17.86 25.09 22.14
C ASN A 174 18.28 26.08 21.05
N MET A 175 18.50 25.58 19.85
CA MET A 175 18.85 26.37 18.67
C MET A 175 17.92 25.99 17.53
N HIS A 176 17.59 26.93 16.66
CA HIS A 176 16.93 26.59 15.40
C HIS A 176 17.91 25.92 14.43
N HIS A 177 17.46 24.89 13.69
CA HIS A 177 18.29 24.14 12.75
C HIS A 177 18.82 25.00 11.59
N ILE A 178 18.24 26.18 11.33
CA ILE A 178 18.71 27.11 10.28
C ILE A 178 20.06 27.77 10.60
N ILE A 179 20.41 27.87 11.89
CA ILE A 179 21.67 28.46 12.35
C ILE A 179 22.67 27.42 12.86
N SER A 180 22.30 26.14 12.88
CA SER A 180 23.06 25.09 13.55
C SER A 180 22.76 23.69 13.02
N ASP A 181 23.66 22.75 13.25
CA ASP A 181 23.49 21.32 12.95
C ASP A 181 24.08 20.46 14.07
N GLY A 182 24.02 19.13 13.92
CA GLY A 182 24.58 18.21 14.93
C GLY A 182 26.08 18.44 15.19
N TRP A 183 26.83 18.80 14.15
CA TRP A 183 28.26 19.13 14.28
C TRP A 183 28.48 20.44 15.05
N SER A 184 27.59 21.42 14.86
CA SER A 184 27.63 22.71 15.55
C SER A 184 27.51 22.56 17.07
N PHE A 185 26.73 21.60 17.57
CA PHE A 185 26.70 21.31 19.01
C PHE A 185 28.04 20.76 19.53
N ALA A 186 28.73 19.92 18.75
CA ALA A 186 30.06 19.44 19.14
C ALA A 186 31.09 20.58 19.22
N VAL A 187 31.02 21.54 18.28
CA VAL A 187 31.82 22.78 18.32
C VAL A 187 31.47 23.61 19.55
N LEU A 188 30.18 23.84 19.80
CA LEU A 188 29.68 24.61 20.94
C LEU A 188 30.17 24.03 22.27
N PHE A 189 30.05 22.72 22.49
CA PHE A 189 30.49 22.09 23.75
C PHE A 189 32.01 22.09 23.93
N ARG A 190 32.77 21.95 22.84
CA ARG A 190 34.24 22.06 22.88
C ARG A 190 34.68 23.47 23.28
N GLU A 191 34.09 24.49 22.68
CA GLU A 191 34.37 25.89 23.01
C GLU A 191 33.88 26.24 24.42
N LEU A 192 32.69 25.75 24.81
CA LEU A 192 32.14 25.91 26.16
C LEU A 192 33.11 25.38 27.21
N THR A 193 33.66 24.18 26.99
CA THR A 193 34.67 23.56 27.88
C THR A 193 35.89 24.46 28.06
N THR A 194 36.39 25.01 26.95
CA THR A 194 37.59 25.85 26.93
C THR A 194 37.36 27.19 27.63
N LEU A 195 36.25 27.86 27.30
CA LEU A 195 35.90 29.19 27.83
C LEU A 195 35.50 29.12 29.30
N TYR A 196 34.75 28.10 29.70
CA TYR A 196 34.35 27.90 31.08
C TYR A 196 35.58 27.75 32.00
N ALA A 197 36.57 26.95 31.59
CA ALA A 197 37.81 26.78 32.36
C ALA A 197 38.59 28.10 32.51
N ALA A 198 38.67 28.91 31.44
CA ALA A 198 39.34 30.21 31.46
C ALA A 198 38.63 31.19 32.40
N PHE A 199 37.31 31.31 32.30
CA PHE A 199 36.53 32.25 33.12
C PHE A 199 36.43 31.83 34.58
N CYS A 200 36.36 30.52 34.90
CA CYS A 200 36.51 30.02 36.26
C CYS A 200 37.85 30.42 36.89
N SER A 201 38.90 30.55 36.07
CA SER A 201 40.23 30.97 36.49
C SER A 201 40.46 32.48 36.42
N GLY A 202 39.42 33.28 36.09
CA GLY A 202 39.52 34.73 35.90
C GLY A 202 40.38 35.17 34.70
N GLN A 203 40.63 34.27 33.74
CA GLN A 203 41.41 34.54 32.53
C GLN A 203 40.50 35.00 31.36
N PRO A 204 41.01 35.80 30.41
CA PRO A 204 40.27 36.16 29.21
C PRO A 204 40.07 34.94 28.27
N SER A 205 39.21 35.08 27.26
CA SER A 205 39.00 34.05 26.24
C SER A 205 40.32 33.69 25.53
N PRO A 206 40.72 32.41 25.50
CA PRO A 206 41.90 31.95 24.77
C PRO A 206 41.62 31.69 23.27
N LEU A 207 40.36 31.78 22.83
CA LEU A 207 39.95 31.47 21.46
C LEU A 207 40.20 32.66 20.52
N GLN A 208 40.98 32.46 19.46
CA GLN A 208 41.28 33.48 18.44
C GLN A 208 40.14 33.65 17.43
N GLY A 209 39.85 34.86 16.96
CA GLY A 209 38.78 35.11 15.99
C GLY A 209 38.80 34.18 14.78
N LEU A 210 37.61 33.77 14.31
CA LEU A 210 37.50 32.86 13.18
C LEU A 210 37.89 33.57 11.87
N PRO A 211 38.67 32.92 10.99
CA PRO A 211 39.12 33.52 9.74
C PRO A 211 37.98 33.72 8.73
N ILE A 212 36.91 32.92 8.85
CA ILE A 212 35.69 32.99 8.05
C ILE A 212 34.47 32.75 8.95
N GLN A 213 33.28 33.09 8.47
CA GLN A 213 32.01 32.91 9.14
C GLN A 213 31.00 32.24 8.20
N TYR A 214 29.86 31.79 8.74
CA TYR A 214 28.85 31.08 7.94
C TYR A 214 28.31 31.92 6.76
N ALA A 215 28.16 33.24 6.93
CA ALA A 215 27.73 34.11 5.85
C ALA A 215 28.70 34.11 4.65
N ASP A 216 30.02 33.95 4.90
CA ASP A 216 31.03 33.82 3.84
C ASP A 216 30.84 32.51 3.07
N TYR A 217 30.55 31.42 3.78
CA TYR A 217 30.21 30.13 3.16
C TYR A 217 28.95 30.21 2.30
N ALA A 218 27.90 30.89 2.79
CA ALA A 218 26.65 31.04 2.05
C ALA A 218 26.84 31.80 0.72
N VAL A 219 27.66 32.87 0.72
CA VAL A 219 28.02 33.60 -0.50
C VAL A 219 28.84 32.72 -1.43
N TRP A 220 29.90 32.09 -0.93
CA TRP A 220 30.75 31.20 -1.72
C TRP A 220 29.96 30.06 -2.38
N GLN A 221 29.04 29.42 -1.64
CA GLN A 221 28.22 28.33 -2.17
C GLN A 221 27.36 28.81 -3.35
N ARG A 222 26.79 30.02 -3.27
CA ARG A 222 25.97 30.61 -4.33
C ARG A 222 26.77 30.96 -5.58
N GLU A 223 28.02 31.39 -5.41
CA GLU A 223 28.88 31.80 -6.52
C GLU A 223 29.53 30.62 -7.24
N TRP A 224 29.89 29.56 -6.50
CA TRP A 224 30.56 28.39 -7.05
C TRP A 224 29.58 27.36 -7.65
N LEU A 225 28.45 27.10 -7.00
CA LEU A 225 27.49 26.08 -7.41
C LEU A 225 26.41 26.65 -8.34
N GLN A 226 26.84 27.11 -9.52
CA GLN A 226 25.99 27.67 -10.57
C GLN A 226 26.56 27.37 -11.97
N GLY A 227 25.77 27.56 -13.03
CA GLY A 227 26.18 27.32 -14.42
C GLY A 227 26.63 25.87 -14.66
N GLU A 228 27.70 25.70 -15.44
CA GLU A 228 28.23 24.38 -15.84
C GLU A 228 28.53 23.46 -14.66
N VAL A 229 29.03 23.99 -13.53
CA VAL A 229 29.34 23.20 -12.33
C VAL A 229 28.08 22.57 -11.73
N LEU A 230 27.00 23.35 -11.65
CA LEU A 230 25.72 22.84 -11.13
C LEU A 230 25.10 21.84 -12.11
N GLU A 231 25.17 22.10 -13.41
CA GLU A 231 24.64 21.20 -14.44
C GLU A 231 25.33 19.83 -14.44
N GLU A 232 26.67 19.78 -14.34
CA GLU A 232 27.45 18.54 -14.24
C GLU A 232 27.05 17.75 -12.98
N GLN A 233 26.96 18.44 -11.85
CA GLN A 233 26.59 17.85 -10.57
C GLN A 233 25.14 17.31 -10.58
N LEU A 234 24.21 18.03 -11.20
CA LEU A 234 22.81 17.59 -11.35
C LEU A 234 22.65 16.45 -12.35
N ALA A 235 23.46 16.37 -13.40
CA ALA A 235 23.38 15.33 -14.41
C ALA A 235 23.51 13.92 -13.80
N TYR A 236 24.45 13.74 -12.85
CA TYR A 236 24.58 12.50 -12.10
C TYR A 236 23.28 12.14 -11.37
N TRP A 237 22.70 13.07 -10.61
CA TRP A 237 21.50 12.79 -9.82
C TRP A 237 20.26 12.55 -10.68
N LYS A 238 20.11 13.29 -11.80
CA LYS A 238 19.05 13.06 -12.80
C LYS A 238 19.14 11.65 -13.37
N ALA A 239 20.34 11.18 -13.70
CA ALA A 239 20.55 9.81 -14.15
C ALA A 239 20.29 8.77 -13.04
N GLN A 240 20.82 9.00 -11.84
CA GLN A 240 20.72 8.06 -10.71
C GLN A 240 19.27 7.87 -10.25
N LEU A 241 18.45 8.92 -10.26
CA LEU A 241 17.07 8.89 -9.76
C LEU A 241 16.02 8.72 -10.87
N ALA A 242 16.44 8.56 -12.13
CA ALA A 242 15.53 8.38 -13.27
C ALA A 242 14.64 7.13 -13.11
N GLY A 243 13.32 7.31 -13.08
CA GLY A 243 12.36 6.21 -12.93
C GLY A 243 12.33 5.60 -11.53
N ALA A 244 12.88 6.28 -10.51
CA ALA A 244 12.69 5.89 -9.12
C ALA A 244 11.20 5.92 -8.76
N GLN A 245 10.74 4.92 -8.00
CA GLN A 245 9.36 4.89 -7.52
C GLN A 245 9.12 6.04 -6.53
N ALA A 246 7.94 6.66 -6.61
CA ALA A 246 7.61 7.80 -5.76
C ALA A 246 7.53 7.43 -4.27
N VAL A 247 7.09 6.20 -3.97
CA VAL A 247 6.82 5.73 -2.59
C VAL A 247 7.31 4.30 -2.38
N LEU A 248 7.93 4.07 -1.23
CA LEU A 248 8.19 2.71 -0.73
C LEU A 248 6.91 2.13 -0.11
N GLU A 249 6.39 1.04 -0.68
CA GLU A 249 5.15 0.37 -0.29
C GLU A 249 5.37 -0.60 0.87
N LEU A 250 5.64 -0.06 2.06
CA LEU A 250 5.74 -0.87 3.28
C LEU A 250 4.35 -1.33 3.75
N PRO A 251 4.25 -2.52 4.38
CA PRO A 251 3.01 -2.98 4.99
C PRO A 251 2.73 -2.14 6.24
N THR A 252 1.85 -1.15 6.08
CA THR A 252 1.37 -0.31 7.19
C THR A 252 0.21 -0.99 7.90
N ASP A 253 0.07 -0.68 9.19
CA ASP A 253 -1.05 -1.15 10.03
C ASP A 253 -2.32 -0.31 9.80
N ARG A 254 -2.14 0.90 9.24
CA ARG A 254 -3.20 1.85 8.90
C ARG A 254 -3.01 2.43 7.51
N ALA A 255 -4.10 2.90 6.90
CA ALA A 255 -4.03 3.63 5.64
C ALA A 255 -3.25 4.94 5.81
N ARG A 256 -2.43 5.29 4.82
CA ARG A 256 -1.69 6.55 4.82
C ARG A 256 -2.69 7.72 4.80
N PRO A 257 -2.57 8.71 5.71
CA PRO A 257 -3.41 9.89 5.68
C PRO A 257 -3.09 10.76 4.45
N ALA A 258 -4.09 11.47 3.92
CA ALA A 258 -3.92 12.40 2.80
C ALA A 258 -2.93 13.54 3.11
N MET A 259 -2.78 13.88 4.39
CA MET A 259 -1.81 14.84 4.89
C MET A 259 -0.95 14.17 5.96
N GLN A 260 0.37 14.22 5.78
CA GLN A 260 1.33 13.68 6.72
C GLN A 260 1.23 14.43 8.05
N THR A 261 1.07 13.69 9.15
CA THR A 261 1.39 14.23 10.48
C THR A 261 2.77 13.76 10.91
N PHE A 262 3.37 14.48 11.85
CA PHE A 262 4.70 14.19 12.36
C PHE A 262 4.69 13.43 13.68
N ARG A 263 3.57 12.82 14.08
CA ARG A 263 3.52 12.03 15.32
C ARG A 263 4.40 10.81 15.17
N GLY A 264 5.24 10.57 16.17
CA GLY A 264 6.18 9.46 16.12
C GLY A 264 6.46 8.84 17.47
N ALA A 265 6.91 7.60 17.40
CA ALA A 265 7.41 6.85 18.54
C ALA A 265 8.71 6.14 18.14
N ARG A 266 9.37 5.48 19.10
CA ARG A 266 10.71 4.94 18.94
C ARG A 266 10.77 3.54 19.54
N GLN A 267 11.41 2.62 18.83
CA GLN A 267 11.75 1.29 19.35
C GLN A 267 13.26 1.06 19.26
N PHE A 268 13.76 0.20 20.13
CA PHE A 268 15.19 -0.01 20.31
C PHE A 268 15.57 -1.47 20.10
N MET A 269 16.80 -1.68 19.65
CA MET A 269 17.43 -2.98 19.60
C MET A 269 18.90 -2.88 20.03
N THR A 270 19.43 -3.97 20.56
CA THR A 270 20.85 -4.11 20.86
C THR A 270 21.35 -5.42 20.28
N LEU A 271 22.47 -5.35 19.56
CA LEU A 271 23.18 -6.49 19.02
C LEU A 271 24.48 -6.72 19.79
N PRO A 272 24.80 -7.97 20.14
CA PRO A 272 26.05 -8.29 20.82
C PRO A 272 27.27 -7.83 20.03
N LYS A 273 28.31 -7.41 20.76
CA LYS A 273 29.59 -6.99 20.20
C LYS A 273 30.22 -7.99 19.22
N SER A 274 30.03 -9.30 19.44
CA SER A 274 30.54 -10.33 18.52
C SER A 274 29.96 -10.22 17.10
N VAL A 275 28.68 -9.84 16.98
CA VAL A 275 28.03 -9.66 15.67
C VAL A 275 28.56 -8.41 14.98
N SER A 276 28.73 -7.30 15.72
CA SER A 276 29.27 -6.07 15.13
C SER A 276 30.74 -6.22 14.71
N GLU A 277 31.54 -6.97 15.46
CA GLU A 277 32.92 -7.30 15.09
C GLU A 277 33.00 -8.18 13.83
N ALA A 278 32.12 -9.17 13.71
CA ALA A 278 32.03 -10.02 12.51
C ALA A 278 31.64 -9.20 11.26
N LEU A 279 30.62 -8.34 11.38
CA LEU A 279 30.20 -7.46 10.29
C LEU A 279 31.30 -6.45 9.92
N ARG A 280 32.06 -5.92 10.88
CA ARG A 280 33.24 -5.08 10.58
C ARG A 280 34.32 -5.84 9.85
N SER A 281 34.52 -7.10 10.20
CA SER A 281 35.45 -7.96 9.48
C SER A 281 35.03 -8.13 8.03
N LEU A 282 33.73 -8.36 7.79
CA LEU A 282 33.16 -8.40 6.45
C LEU A 282 33.37 -7.06 5.71
N SER A 283 33.08 -5.92 6.34
CA SER A 283 33.31 -4.60 5.73
C SER A 283 34.76 -4.43 5.28
N ARG A 284 35.73 -4.84 6.11
CA ARG A 284 37.16 -4.78 5.77
C ARG A 284 37.54 -5.71 4.63
N GLN A 285 36.97 -6.91 4.58
CA GLN A 285 37.23 -7.88 3.51
C GLN A 285 36.73 -7.37 2.15
N GLU A 286 35.54 -6.75 2.13
CA GLU A 286 34.93 -6.21 0.91
C GLU A 286 35.42 -4.79 0.54
N GLY A 287 36.28 -4.20 1.37
CA GLY A 287 36.80 -2.84 1.16
C GLY A 287 35.71 -1.76 1.24
N VAL A 288 34.68 -1.97 2.06
CA VAL A 288 33.57 -1.05 2.29
C VAL A 288 33.56 -0.51 3.72
N THR A 289 32.85 0.58 3.95
CA THR A 289 32.65 1.11 5.30
C THR A 289 31.60 0.29 6.06
N PHE A 290 31.66 0.35 7.39
CA PHE A 290 30.63 -0.27 8.22
C PHE A 290 29.23 0.34 7.97
N PHE A 291 29.16 1.63 7.63
CA PHE A 291 27.96 2.30 7.16
C PHE A 291 27.35 1.60 5.93
N ILE A 292 28.14 1.35 4.88
CA ILE A 292 27.70 0.67 3.66
C ILE A 292 27.14 -0.73 3.99
N THR A 293 27.79 -1.45 4.91
CA THR A 293 27.34 -2.78 5.32
C THR A 293 25.97 -2.76 6.00
N LEU A 294 25.76 -1.84 6.94
CA LEU A 294 24.48 -1.72 7.64
C LEU A 294 23.38 -1.14 6.74
N LEU A 295 23.71 -0.21 5.83
CA LEU A 295 22.78 0.31 4.83
C LEU A 295 22.28 -0.81 3.91
N ALA A 296 23.18 -1.64 3.38
CA ALA A 296 22.83 -2.79 2.54
C ALA A 296 21.92 -3.79 3.28
N ALA A 297 22.20 -4.06 4.56
CA ALA A 297 21.35 -4.91 5.39
C ALA A 297 19.95 -4.29 5.59
N PHE A 298 19.87 -2.98 5.80
CA PHE A 298 18.58 -2.30 5.97
C PHE A 298 17.77 -2.26 4.68
N GLN A 299 18.41 -2.01 3.53
CA GLN A 299 17.77 -2.13 2.21
C GLN A 299 17.26 -3.55 1.97
N THR A 300 18.00 -4.58 2.40
CA THR A 300 17.56 -5.97 2.32
C THR A 300 16.30 -6.21 3.16
N LEU A 301 16.25 -5.67 4.39
CA LEU A 301 15.05 -5.74 5.23
C LEU A 301 13.85 -5.09 4.55
N LEU A 302 14.01 -3.86 4.03
CA LEU A 302 12.94 -3.12 3.36
C LEU A 302 12.43 -3.87 2.12
N MET A 303 13.34 -4.43 1.30
CA MET A 303 12.97 -5.25 0.14
C MET A 303 12.12 -6.46 0.54
N ARG A 304 12.47 -7.14 1.64
CA ARG A 304 11.72 -8.30 2.13
C ARG A 304 10.34 -7.94 2.70
N TYR A 305 10.16 -6.68 3.12
CA TYR A 305 8.89 -6.19 3.66
C TYR A 305 7.98 -5.58 2.60
N SER A 306 8.52 -4.81 1.65
CA SER A 306 7.72 -4.17 0.60
C SER A 306 7.58 -5.03 -0.66
N GLY A 307 8.45 -6.01 -0.86
CA GLY A 307 8.55 -6.76 -2.12
C GLY A 307 9.14 -5.93 -3.27
N GLN A 308 9.58 -4.70 -3.03
CA GLN A 308 10.18 -3.82 -4.04
C GLN A 308 11.70 -4.04 -4.12
N HIS A 309 12.23 -4.07 -5.35
CA HIS A 309 13.66 -4.26 -5.60
C HIS A 309 14.42 -2.95 -5.85
N ASP A 310 13.72 -1.84 -6.10
CA ASP A 310 14.33 -0.52 -6.29
C ASP A 310 14.04 0.33 -5.06
N ILE A 311 15.07 0.63 -4.27
CA ILE A 311 14.91 1.24 -2.95
C ILE A 311 15.71 2.54 -2.88
N VAL A 312 15.03 3.63 -2.53
CA VAL A 312 15.63 4.93 -2.23
C VAL A 312 15.63 5.17 -0.73
N ILE A 313 16.80 5.39 -0.14
CA ILE A 313 16.96 5.73 1.28
C ILE A 313 17.63 7.10 1.41
N GLY A 314 17.06 7.96 2.25
CA GLY A 314 17.71 9.19 2.67
C GLY A 314 18.88 8.91 3.63
N SER A 315 19.99 9.60 3.46
CA SER A 315 21.07 9.57 4.45
C SER A 315 21.68 10.96 4.69
N PRO A 316 21.75 11.43 5.95
CA PRO A 316 22.34 12.72 6.25
C PRO A 316 23.87 12.67 6.18
N ILE A 317 24.46 13.74 5.69
CA ILE A 317 25.90 14.00 5.68
C ILE A 317 26.22 15.33 6.36
N ALA A 318 27.44 15.46 6.87
CA ALA A 318 27.84 16.68 7.59
C ALA A 318 27.98 17.92 6.69
N GLY A 319 28.22 17.73 5.38
CA GLY A 319 28.43 18.82 4.41
C GLY A 319 29.65 19.71 4.68
N ARG A 320 30.61 19.22 5.48
CA ARG A 320 31.85 19.93 5.84
C ARG A 320 33.04 19.30 5.11
N THR A 321 33.16 19.59 3.82
CA THR A 321 34.20 19.04 2.93
C THR A 321 35.50 19.86 2.97
N ARG A 322 35.52 21.00 3.68
CA ARG A 322 36.66 21.92 3.75
C ARG A 322 37.07 22.21 5.20
N THR A 323 38.37 22.24 5.45
CA THR A 323 38.94 22.45 6.80
C THR A 323 38.50 23.77 7.42
N GLU A 324 38.33 24.81 6.61
CA GLU A 324 37.89 26.13 7.07
C GLU A 324 36.48 26.10 7.70
N THR A 325 35.66 25.11 7.35
CA THR A 325 34.29 24.95 7.88
C THR A 325 34.23 24.15 9.18
N GLU A 326 35.27 23.42 9.58
CA GLU A 326 35.21 22.48 10.72
C GLU A 326 34.96 23.15 12.08
N GLU A 327 35.41 24.40 12.24
CA GLU A 327 35.28 25.17 13.49
C GLU A 327 34.02 26.04 13.54
N LEU A 328 33.21 26.10 12.48
CA LEU A 328 32.09 27.03 12.39
C LEU A 328 30.80 26.47 13.01
N ILE A 329 30.03 27.31 13.69
CA ILE A 329 28.62 27.07 13.98
C ILE A 329 27.77 27.56 12.81
N GLY A 330 26.90 26.69 12.30
CA GLY A 330 26.07 26.96 11.12
C GLY A 330 25.40 25.69 10.58
N PHE A 331 24.48 25.82 9.62
CA PHE A 331 23.78 24.68 9.03
C PHE A 331 24.50 24.17 7.77
N PHE A 332 25.30 23.12 7.90
CA PHE A 332 26.04 22.53 6.77
C PHE A 332 25.48 21.17 6.33
N ALA A 333 24.69 20.53 7.19
CA ALA A 333 24.15 19.20 6.90
C ALA A 333 23.35 19.17 5.57
N ASN A 334 23.59 18.12 4.79
CA ASN A 334 22.86 17.84 3.56
C ASN A 334 22.31 16.40 3.62
N THR A 335 21.37 16.06 2.73
CA THR A 335 20.78 14.72 2.66
C THR A 335 20.96 14.12 1.27
N LEU A 336 21.44 12.88 1.22
CA LEU A 336 21.64 12.15 -0.03
C LEU A 336 20.51 11.13 -0.24
N ALA A 337 19.95 11.08 -1.44
CA ALA A 337 18.95 10.09 -1.84
C ALA A 337 19.65 8.87 -2.46
N LEU A 338 19.91 7.85 -1.66
CA LEU A 338 20.67 6.66 -2.05
C LEU A 338 19.74 5.61 -2.66
N ARG A 339 19.60 5.64 -3.99
CA ARG A 339 18.85 4.63 -4.75
C ARG A 339 19.71 3.42 -5.07
N THR A 340 19.24 2.22 -4.72
CA THR A 340 19.92 0.95 -4.98
C THR A 340 18.95 -0.04 -5.63
N ASP A 341 19.44 -0.74 -6.66
CA ASP A 341 18.75 -1.85 -7.31
C ASP A 341 19.17 -3.20 -6.71
N LEU A 342 18.20 -3.91 -6.14
CA LEU A 342 18.29 -5.23 -5.53
C LEU A 342 17.71 -6.33 -6.45
N SER A 343 17.40 -6.01 -7.71
CA SER A 343 16.87 -6.96 -8.68
C SER A 343 17.88 -8.08 -8.99
N GLY A 344 17.33 -9.23 -9.39
CA GLY A 344 18.11 -10.44 -9.69
C GLY A 344 18.44 -11.31 -8.48
N ASN A 345 17.96 -10.95 -7.27
CA ASN A 345 18.21 -11.70 -6.03
C ASN A 345 19.71 -11.99 -5.78
N PRO A 346 20.56 -10.95 -5.75
CA PRO A 346 22.01 -11.11 -5.60
C PRO A 346 22.37 -11.75 -4.25
N SER A 347 23.62 -12.19 -4.11
CA SER A 347 24.23 -12.44 -2.79
C SER A 347 24.38 -11.14 -2.00
N PHE A 348 24.57 -11.24 -0.68
CA PHE A 348 24.83 -10.04 0.12
C PHE A 348 26.14 -9.35 -0.27
N ARG A 349 27.19 -10.09 -0.66
CA ARG A 349 28.45 -9.49 -1.16
C ARG A 349 28.24 -8.70 -2.45
N GLU A 350 27.49 -9.24 -3.41
CA GLU A 350 27.16 -8.52 -4.64
C GLU A 350 26.35 -7.24 -4.34
N LEU A 351 25.44 -7.30 -3.36
CA LEU A 351 24.73 -6.09 -2.91
C LEU A 351 25.70 -5.06 -2.31
N LEU A 352 26.67 -5.47 -1.49
CA LEU A 352 27.67 -4.54 -0.93
C LEU A 352 28.45 -3.80 -2.03
N ALA A 353 28.79 -4.47 -3.12
CA ALA A 353 29.45 -3.85 -4.26
C ALA A 353 28.54 -2.79 -4.91
N ARG A 354 27.25 -3.08 -5.11
CA ARG A 354 26.28 -2.11 -5.65
C ARG A 354 26.11 -0.90 -4.74
N VAL A 355 25.90 -1.12 -3.44
CA VAL A 355 25.71 -0.06 -2.44
C VAL A 355 26.97 0.80 -2.32
N ARG A 356 28.16 0.20 -2.43
CA ARG A 356 29.43 0.91 -2.48
C ARG A 356 29.47 1.89 -3.65
N GLU A 357 29.16 1.45 -4.87
CA GLU A 357 29.19 2.33 -6.05
C GLU A 357 28.18 3.48 -5.92
N VAL A 358 26.96 3.20 -5.47
CA VAL A 358 25.93 4.22 -5.22
C VAL A 358 26.41 5.24 -4.18
N THR A 359 26.96 4.77 -3.07
CA THR A 359 27.40 5.63 -1.96
C THR A 359 28.59 6.50 -2.36
N LEU A 360 29.57 5.93 -3.09
CA LEU A 360 30.74 6.69 -3.56
C LEU A 360 30.37 7.71 -4.62
N GLY A 361 29.50 7.35 -5.58
CA GLY A 361 28.98 8.29 -6.57
C GLY A 361 28.20 9.43 -5.89
N ALA A 362 27.38 9.12 -4.89
CA ALA A 362 26.66 10.13 -4.11
C ALA A 362 27.61 11.07 -3.33
N TYR A 363 28.71 10.55 -2.78
CA TYR A 363 29.71 11.37 -2.09
C TYR A 363 30.52 12.28 -3.03
N GLU A 364 30.74 11.88 -4.27
CA GLU A 364 31.38 12.76 -5.27
C GLU A 364 30.48 13.93 -5.68
N HIS A 365 29.16 13.75 -5.55
CA HIS A 365 28.16 14.74 -5.95
C HIS A 365 27.38 15.31 -4.75
N GLN A 366 27.99 15.25 -3.56
CA GLN A 366 27.35 15.60 -2.29
C GLN A 366 27.09 17.10 -2.09
N ASP A 367 27.73 17.92 -2.93
CA ASP A 367 27.62 19.38 -2.87
C ASP A 367 26.28 19.89 -3.39
N VAL A 368 25.53 19.08 -4.15
CA VAL A 368 24.16 19.39 -4.56
C VAL A 368 23.23 19.33 -3.35
N PRO A 369 22.62 20.46 -2.94
CA PRO A 369 21.66 20.47 -1.86
C PRO A 369 20.44 19.62 -2.23
N PHE A 370 19.96 18.81 -1.29
CA PHE A 370 18.77 17.97 -1.48
C PHE A 370 17.59 18.74 -2.08
N GLU A 371 17.41 20.00 -1.69
CA GLU A 371 16.27 20.79 -2.17
C GLU A 371 16.45 21.32 -3.57
N LYS A 372 17.69 21.63 -3.96
CA LYS A 372 17.96 21.96 -5.36
C LYS A 372 17.72 20.73 -6.23
N LEU A 373 18.04 19.54 -5.72
CA LEU A 373 17.71 18.30 -6.40
C LEU A 373 16.19 18.08 -6.54
N VAL A 374 15.39 18.30 -5.49
CA VAL A 374 13.92 18.21 -5.57
C VAL A 374 13.33 19.28 -6.50
N GLU A 375 13.87 20.50 -6.50
CA GLU A 375 13.46 21.58 -7.41
C GLU A 375 13.69 21.20 -8.87
N GLU A 376 14.83 20.59 -9.18
CA GLU A 376 15.24 20.22 -10.54
C GLU A 376 14.60 18.93 -11.07
N LEU A 377 14.26 18.00 -10.18
CA LEU A 377 13.59 16.74 -10.56
C LEU A 377 12.07 16.88 -10.68
N GLN A 378 11.49 17.90 -10.04
CA GLN A 378 10.04 18.13 -9.99
C GLN A 378 9.22 16.83 -9.76
N PRO A 379 9.53 16.02 -8.73
CA PRO A 379 8.76 14.81 -8.46
C PRO A 379 7.31 15.18 -8.10
N GLU A 380 6.38 14.23 -8.27
CA GLU A 380 4.97 14.39 -7.91
C GLU A 380 4.86 14.94 -6.48
N ARG A 381 4.16 16.08 -6.34
CA ARG A 381 4.03 16.79 -5.07
C ARG A 381 2.78 16.35 -4.36
N THR A 382 2.95 15.71 -3.21
CA THR A 382 1.86 15.35 -2.32
C THR A 382 2.12 15.84 -0.90
N LEU A 383 1.04 16.09 -0.16
CA LEU A 383 1.09 16.40 1.27
C LEU A 383 1.15 15.14 2.14
N SER A 384 0.98 13.96 1.55
CA SER A 384 0.88 12.69 2.29
C SER A 384 2.23 12.06 2.67
N HIS A 385 3.32 12.45 2.01
CA HIS A 385 4.67 11.92 2.27
C HIS A 385 5.79 12.85 1.78
N ALA A 386 7.01 12.61 2.27
CA ALA A 386 8.21 13.29 1.81
C ALA A 386 8.55 12.93 0.34
N PRO A 387 9.16 13.87 -0.44
CA PRO A 387 9.59 13.61 -1.80
C PRO A 387 10.85 12.73 -1.86
N LEU A 388 10.98 11.95 -2.93
CA LEU A 388 12.12 11.05 -3.27
C LEU A 388 12.34 9.85 -2.34
N PHE A 389 12.15 9.98 -1.03
CA PHE A 389 12.25 8.86 -0.08
C PHE A 389 11.41 9.08 1.18
N GLN A 390 10.97 7.99 1.79
CA GLN A 390 10.18 7.99 3.03
C GLN A 390 10.88 7.28 4.18
N VAL A 391 12.09 6.75 3.94
CA VAL A 391 12.90 6.04 4.92
C VAL A 391 14.29 6.65 4.99
N MET A 392 14.79 6.87 6.21
CA MET A 392 16.12 7.43 6.46
C MET A 392 17.02 6.46 7.23
N PHE A 393 18.32 6.45 6.91
CA PHE A 393 19.34 5.67 7.59
C PHE A 393 20.53 6.53 8.01
N SER A 394 20.97 6.40 9.26
CA SER A 394 22.15 7.09 9.81
C SER A 394 22.95 6.19 10.74
N LEU A 395 24.27 6.37 10.75
CA LEU A 395 25.20 5.73 11.68
C LEU A 395 25.97 6.81 12.44
N GLN A 396 25.90 6.78 13.77
CA GLN A 396 26.63 7.71 14.67
C GLN A 396 27.63 6.96 15.54
N ASP A 397 28.76 7.60 15.86
CA ASP A 397 29.68 7.08 16.88
C ASP A 397 29.10 7.42 18.27
N ALA A 398 28.56 6.42 18.97
CA ALA A 398 27.95 6.61 20.30
C ALA A 398 28.98 6.63 21.43
N ARG A 399 30.26 6.91 21.13
CA ARG A 399 31.21 7.35 22.15
C ARG A 399 30.82 8.74 22.66
N SER A 400 29.76 8.79 23.46
CA SER A 400 29.51 9.81 24.47
C SER A 400 30.71 9.83 25.39
N LYS A 401 31.75 10.58 24.99
CA LYS A 401 32.81 10.96 25.91
C LYS A 401 32.11 11.75 27.01
N VAL A 402 32.17 11.27 28.25
CA VAL A 402 31.87 12.11 29.41
C VAL A 402 32.71 13.37 29.25
N LEU A 403 32.05 14.48 28.92
CA LEU A 403 32.72 15.75 28.77
C LEU A 403 32.97 16.28 30.18
N ASN A 404 34.22 16.60 30.49
CA ASN A 404 34.57 17.18 31.78
C ASN A 404 34.74 18.70 31.60
N LEU A 405 33.91 19.48 32.30
CA LEU A 405 33.91 20.94 32.29
C LEU A 405 34.55 21.44 33.59
N HIS A 406 35.89 21.44 33.64
CA HIS A 406 36.67 21.98 34.77
C HIS A 406 36.09 21.64 36.17
N GLY A 407 36.02 20.35 36.52
CA GLY A 407 35.43 19.88 37.78
C GLY A 407 33.95 19.51 37.73
N LEU A 408 33.28 19.71 36.58
CA LEU A 408 31.92 19.23 36.31
C LEU A 408 31.93 18.00 35.38
N SER A 409 31.07 17.02 35.69
CA SER A 409 30.77 15.89 34.81
C SER A 409 29.51 16.18 33.99
N LEU A 410 29.58 15.96 32.66
CA LEU A 410 28.44 16.11 31.76
C LEU A 410 27.89 14.76 31.33
N SER A 411 26.56 14.64 31.39
CA SER A 411 25.82 13.55 30.77
C SER A 411 24.59 14.07 30.05
N SER A 412 24.29 13.50 28.88
CA SER A 412 23.11 13.92 28.11
C SER A 412 21.83 13.37 28.71
N VAL A 413 20.79 14.20 28.78
CA VAL A 413 19.45 13.82 29.21
C VAL A 413 18.62 13.54 27.95
N SER A 414 17.98 12.38 27.90
CA SER A 414 17.12 12.01 26.77
C SER A 414 15.84 12.83 26.79
N ILE A 415 15.57 13.55 25.69
CA ILE A 415 14.29 14.23 25.47
C ILE A 415 13.53 13.42 24.41
N ASP A 416 12.34 12.95 24.77
CA ASP A 416 11.43 12.38 23.78
C ASP A 416 10.70 13.51 23.06
N THR A 417 10.86 13.57 21.75
CA THR A 417 10.20 14.58 20.92
C THR A 417 8.79 14.16 20.53
N GLY A 418 8.45 12.86 20.65
CA GLY A 418 7.16 12.32 20.20
C GLY A 418 6.90 12.53 18.70
N THR A 419 7.95 12.74 17.92
CA THR A 419 7.86 13.09 16.50
C THR A 419 8.64 12.15 15.59
N SER A 420 8.17 12.00 14.34
CA SER A 420 8.85 11.31 13.25
C SER A 420 8.77 12.14 11.97
N LYS A 421 9.91 12.44 11.35
CA LYS A 421 9.98 13.26 10.12
C LYS A 421 9.69 12.45 8.85
N PHE A 422 9.88 11.15 8.93
CA PHE A 422 9.74 10.18 7.84
C PHE A 422 8.83 9.05 8.29
N ASP A 423 8.49 8.13 7.39
CA ASP A 423 7.75 6.93 7.79
C ASP A 423 8.57 6.10 8.77
N LEU A 424 9.87 5.94 8.46
CA LEU A 424 10.86 5.25 9.28
C LEU A 424 12.21 5.98 9.27
N THR A 425 12.87 6.09 10.43
CA THR A 425 14.26 6.53 10.55
C THR A 425 15.04 5.55 11.41
N LEU A 426 15.97 4.81 10.80
CA LEU A 426 16.87 3.91 11.52
C LEU A 426 18.18 4.64 11.86
N LEU A 427 18.40 4.86 13.15
CA LEU A 427 19.65 5.35 13.70
C LEU A 427 20.42 4.21 14.35
N MET A 428 21.62 3.95 13.85
CA MET A 428 22.54 2.96 14.39
C MET A 428 23.67 3.65 15.15
N SER A 429 24.14 3.06 16.25
CA SER A 429 25.26 3.60 17.02
C SER A 429 26.02 2.54 17.80
N GLU A 430 27.30 2.78 18.08
CA GLU A 430 28.13 1.84 18.84
C GLU A 430 28.21 2.17 20.34
N GLY A 431 27.81 1.20 21.17
CA GLY A 431 28.03 1.24 22.61
C GLY A 431 29.14 0.29 23.06
N ALA A 432 29.45 0.32 24.36
CA ALA A 432 30.45 -0.57 24.95
C ALA A 432 30.08 -2.07 24.80
N GLU A 433 28.79 -2.37 24.90
CA GLU A 433 28.22 -3.73 24.86
C GLU A 433 27.95 -4.26 23.45
N GLY A 434 28.07 -3.41 22.41
CA GLY A 434 27.82 -3.77 21.03
C GLY A 434 27.14 -2.68 20.21
N LEU A 435 26.36 -3.09 19.22
CA LEU A 435 25.70 -2.18 18.27
C LEU A 435 24.26 -1.91 18.73
N ASN A 436 23.89 -0.65 18.90
CA ASN A 436 22.55 -0.22 19.24
C ASN A 436 21.83 0.30 17.99
N GLY A 437 20.55 -0.01 17.87
CA GLY A 437 19.65 0.52 16.85
C GLY A 437 18.46 1.19 17.50
N ARG A 438 18.06 2.34 16.96
CA ARG A 438 16.83 3.06 17.29
C ARG A 438 16.06 3.27 16.00
N LEU A 439 14.85 2.72 15.93
CA LEU A 439 13.93 2.95 14.81
C LEU A 439 12.82 3.87 15.27
N GLU A 440 12.84 5.09 14.74
CA GLU A 440 11.76 6.07 14.88
C GLU A 440 10.75 5.82 13.75
N TYR A 441 9.46 5.88 14.07
CA TYR A 441 8.39 5.54 13.13
C TYR A 441 7.18 6.45 13.29
N ASN A 442 6.44 6.64 12.20
CA ASN A 442 5.18 7.38 12.20
C ASN A 442 4.04 6.54 12.78
N THR A 443 3.43 7.01 13.88
CA THR A 443 2.36 6.28 14.58
C THR A 443 1.02 6.29 13.83
N ASP A 444 0.84 7.19 12.86
CA ASP A 444 -0.33 7.17 11.99
C ASP A 444 -0.27 6.01 10.98
N LEU A 445 0.91 5.39 10.79
CA LEU A 445 1.13 4.28 9.85
C LEU A 445 1.38 2.94 10.53
N PHE A 446 2.15 2.94 11.62
CA PHE A 446 2.65 1.70 12.25
C PHE A 446 2.32 1.60 13.73
N ASP A 447 2.09 0.37 14.17
CA ASP A 447 2.02 -0.04 15.56
C ASP A 447 3.38 -0.42 16.12
N GLU A 448 3.54 -0.21 17.43
CA GLU A 448 4.72 -0.64 18.18
C GLU A 448 5.09 -2.11 17.94
N ALA A 449 4.08 -2.99 17.87
CA ALA A 449 4.27 -4.41 17.64
C ALA A 449 4.89 -4.72 16.26
N THR A 450 4.50 -3.97 15.23
CA THR A 450 5.04 -4.11 13.87
C THR A 450 6.50 -3.66 13.81
N ILE A 451 6.82 -2.55 14.44
CA ILE A 451 8.20 -2.01 14.48
C ILE A 451 9.13 -2.89 15.33
N THR A 452 8.64 -3.39 16.47
CA THR A 452 9.39 -4.35 17.30
C THR A 452 9.73 -5.62 16.52
N ARG A 453 8.78 -6.12 15.72
CA ARG A 453 8.99 -7.26 14.82
C ARG A 453 10.02 -6.95 13.74
N MET A 454 9.93 -5.78 13.08
CA MET A 454 10.94 -5.34 12.09
C MET A 454 12.36 -5.30 12.67
N LEU A 455 12.54 -4.76 13.88
CA LEU A 455 13.85 -4.70 14.53
C LEU A 455 14.38 -6.08 14.94
N THR A 456 13.48 -6.96 15.39
CA THR A 456 13.82 -8.36 15.68
C THR A 456 14.33 -9.06 14.42
N HIS A 457 13.60 -8.91 13.30
CA HIS A 457 14.00 -9.43 11.99
C HIS A 457 15.30 -8.82 11.50
N PHE A 458 15.52 -7.51 11.67
CA PHE A 458 16.79 -6.88 11.33
C PHE A 458 17.96 -7.49 12.11
N GLY A 459 17.77 -7.77 13.40
CA GLY A 459 18.76 -8.46 14.21
C GLY A 459 19.05 -9.89 13.75
N VAL A 460 18.02 -10.65 13.34
CA VAL A 460 18.19 -12.01 12.76
C VAL A 460 18.95 -11.93 11.43
N LEU A 461 18.57 -11.00 10.56
CA LEU A 461 19.19 -10.75 9.27
C LEU A 461 20.68 -10.40 9.41
N LEU A 462 21.02 -9.48 10.32
CA LEU A 462 22.41 -9.10 10.59
C LEU A 462 23.25 -10.28 11.10
N ARG A 463 22.68 -11.19 11.90
CA ARG A 463 23.34 -12.44 12.32
C ARG A 463 23.53 -13.41 11.15
N GLY A 464 22.53 -13.54 10.28
CA GLY A 464 22.60 -14.34 9.06
C GLY A 464 23.73 -13.87 8.14
N ILE A 465 23.75 -12.57 7.85
CA ILE A 465 24.80 -11.92 7.04
C ILE A 465 26.19 -12.13 7.64
N ALA A 466 26.33 -11.99 8.96
CA ALA A 466 27.61 -12.20 9.64
C ALA A 466 28.10 -13.66 9.55
N THR A 467 27.18 -14.61 9.37
CA THR A 467 27.48 -16.05 9.30
C THR A 467 27.82 -16.47 7.87
N ASP A 468 27.01 -16.07 6.89
CA ASP A 468 27.13 -16.50 5.50
C ASP A 468 26.68 -15.39 4.53
N PRO A 469 27.59 -14.45 4.16
CA PRO A 469 27.27 -13.36 3.25
C PRO A 469 27.19 -13.77 1.78
N ASP A 470 27.47 -15.03 1.44
CA ASP A 470 27.39 -15.55 0.07
C ASP A 470 25.96 -16.02 -0.29
N GLN A 471 25.05 -16.07 0.69
CA GLN A 471 23.64 -16.36 0.46
C GLN A 471 22.93 -15.25 -0.30
N CYS A 472 21.99 -15.66 -1.16
CA CYS A 472 21.07 -14.76 -1.84
C CYS A 472 20.15 -14.03 -0.85
N LEU A 473 19.78 -12.79 -1.17
CA LEU A 473 18.99 -11.93 -0.26
C LEU A 473 17.67 -12.56 0.22
N SER A 474 16.97 -13.30 -0.65
CA SER A 474 15.73 -14.01 -0.30
C SER A 474 15.94 -15.16 0.69
N GLN A 475 17.12 -15.79 0.70
CA GLN A 475 17.44 -16.96 1.53
C GLN A 475 18.05 -16.59 2.88
N LEU A 476 18.56 -15.36 3.02
CA LEU A 476 19.04 -14.88 4.30
C LEU A 476 17.93 -14.99 5.37
N PRO A 477 18.27 -15.46 6.58
CA PRO A 477 17.29 -15.67 7.63
C PRO A 477 16.70 -14.32 8.06
N LEU A 478 15.37 -14.27 8.12
CA LEU A 478 14.63 -13.07 8.51
C LEU A 478 13.79 -13.33 9.75
N LEU A 479 12.99 -14.41 9.70
CA LEU A 479 12.11 -14.82 10.78
C LEU A 479 12.87 -15.46 11.94
N THR A 480 12.38 -15.28 13.16
CA THR A 480 12.85 -16.08 14.29
C THR A 480 12.39 -17.54 14.16
N THR A 481 13.06 -18.46 14.86
CA THR A 481 12.64 -19.87 14.90
C THR A 481 11.22 -20.04 15.45
N ALA A 482 10.80 -19.18 16.38
CA ALA A 482 9.44 -19.18 16.92
C ALA A 482 8.41 -18.78 15.86
N GLU A 483 8.67 -17.71 15.09
CA GLU A 483 7.79 -17.28 13.99
C GLU A 483 7.73 -18.31 12.86
N GLN A 484 8.86 -18.90 12.49
CA GLN A 484 8.87 -19.98 11.50
C GLN A 484 8.01 -21.16 11.94
N ARG A 485 8.14 -21.59 13.20
CA ARG A 485 7.30 -22.66 13.77
C ARG A 485 5.82 -22.26 13.79
N GLN A 486 5.52 -21.01 14.16
CA GLN A 486 4.15 -20.51 14.20
C GLN A 486 3.49 -20.57 12.81
N LEU A 487 4.16 -20.00 11.80
CA LEU A 487 3.65 -19.90 10.43
C LEU A 487 3.59 -21.25 9.71
N LEU A 488 4.62 -22.09 9.87
CA LEU A 488 4.72 -23.34 9.12
C LEU A 488 3.99 -24.51 9.79
N VAL A 489 3.87 -24.50 11.13
CA VAL A 489 3.37 -25.64 11.91
C VAL A 489 2.13 -25.28 12.72
N GLU A 490 2.18 -24.29 13.60
CA GLU A 490 1.13 -24.08 14.61
C GLU A 490 -0.18 -23.57 14.00
N TRP A 491 -0.12 -22.60 13.09
CA TRP A 491 -1.32 -22.12 12.38
C TRP A 491 -1.86 -23.12 11.34
N ASN A 492 -1.07 -24.15 11.03
CA ASN A 492 -1.41 -25.24 10.12
C ASN A 492 -1.73 -26.57 10.82
N ALA A 493 -1.79 -26.58 12.15
CA ALA A 493 -2.15 -27.74 12.96
C ALA A 493 -3.68 -27.97 12.96
N THR A 494 -4.25 -28.26 11.80
CA THR A 494 -5.70 -28.35 11.57
C THR A 494 -6.23 -29.78 11.52
N GLN A 495 -5.43 -30.77 11.90
CA GLN A 495 -5.77 -32.19 11.76
C GLN A 495 -7.02 -32.54 12.57
N ALA A 496 -8.03 -33.13 11.91
CA ALA A 496 -9.27 -33.55 12.54
C ALA A 496 -9.78 -34.88 11.95
N GLY A 497 -10.32 -35.75 12.79
CA GLY A 497 -10.88 -37.03 12.34
C GLY A 497 -12.12 -36.86 11.45
N TYR A 498 -12.12 -37.53 10.30
CA TYR A 498 -13.26 -37.64 9.38
C TYR A 498 -13.28 -39.02 8.69
N PRO A 499 -14.40 -39.46 8.08
CA PRO A 499 -14.51 -40.76 7.42
C PRO A 499 -13.73 -40.86 6.10
N GLN A 500 -12.40 -40.98 6.18
CA GLN A 500 -11.48 -40.93 5.04
C GLN A 500 -11.73 -41.98 3.94
N ASN A 501 -12.36 -43.10 4.27
CA ASN A 501 -12.65 -44.18 3.34
C ASN A 501 -14.06 -44.11 2.74
N GLN A 502 -14.85 -43.08 3.07
CA GLN A 502 -16.21 -42.94 2.56
C GLN A 502 -16.27 -41.99 1.35
N CYS A 503 -17.26 -42.21 0.50
CA CYS A 503 -17.65 -41.32 -0.57
C CYS A 503 -18.85 -40.48 -0.13
N ALA A 504 -19.10 -39.38 -0.82
CA ALA A 504 -20.13 -38.42 -0.44
C ALA A 504 -21.56 -39.02 -0.41
N HIS A 505 -21.88 -39.96 -1.30
CA HIS A 505 -23.18 -40.64 -1.29
C HIS A 505 -23.35 -41.58 -0.09
N HIS A 506 -22.27 -42.12 0.51
CA HIS A 506 -22.37 -42.91 1.74
C HIS A 506 -22.82 -42.05 2.94
N LEU A 507 -22.44 -40.77 2.96
CA LEU A 507 -22.93 -39.80 3.96
C LEU A 507 -24.44 -39.61 3.85
N PHE A 508 -24.94 -39.46 2.61
CA PHE A 508 -26.36 -39.36 2.33
C PHE A 508 -27.11 -40.64 2.72
N GLU A 509 -26.60 -41.82 2.34
CA GLU A 509 -27.22 -43.11 2.69
C GLU A 509 -27.34 -43.33 4.19
N THR A 510 -26.28 -42.96 4.93
CA THR A 510 -26.27 -43.04 6.40
C THR A 510 -27.36 -42.17 6.99
N GLN A 511 -27.52 -40.93 6.52
CA GLN A 511 -28.59 -40.05 6.99
C GLN A 511 -29.97 -40.56 6.55
N ALA A 512 -30.11 -41.05 5.32
CA ALA A 512 -31.39 -41.55 4.81
C ALA A 512 -31.92 -42.74 5.60
N ALA A 513 -31.03 -43.57 6.15
CA ALA A 513 -31.39 -44.64 7.08
C ALA A 513 -31.80 -44.11 8.47
N GLN A 514 -31.23 -42.98 8.92
CA GLN A 514 -31.53 -42.37 10.22
C GLN A 514 -32.86 -41.61 10.24
N THR A 515 -33.18 -40.87 9.17
CA THR A 515 -34.38 -40.02 9.08
C THR A 515 -35.17 -40.25 7.79
N PRO A 516 -35.67 -41.46 7.52
CA PRO A 516 -36.22 -41.83 6.21
C PRO A 516 -37.47 -41.06 5.79
N GLU A 517 -38.30 -40.65 6.76
CA GLU A 517 -39.56 -39.93 6.50
C GLU A 517 -39.40 -38.41 6.50
N ALA A 518 -38.23 -37.88 6.86
CA ALA A 518 -37.97 -36.44 6.77
C ALA A 518 -37.90 -36.01 5.30
N VAL A 519 -38.33 -34.78 4.99
CA VAL A 519 -38.23 -34.22 3.65
C VAL A 519 -36.76 -33.88 3.36
N ALA A 520 -36.22 -34.44 2.27
CA ALA A 520 -34.84 -34.19 1.85
C ALA A 520 -34.74 -33.06 0.83
N VAL A 521 -35.75 -32.91 -0.02
CA VAL A 521 -35.78 -31.90 -1.08
C VAL A 521 -37.21 -31.46 -1.38
N THR A 522 -37.38 -30.16 -1.60
CA THR A 522 -38.63 -29.53 -2.04
C THR A 522 -38.37 -28.69 -3.28
N PHE A 523 -39.26 -28.81 -4.28
CA PHE A 523 -39.28 -27.98 -5.47
C PHE A 523 -40.75 -27.73 -5.87
N ASP A 524 -41.19 -26.48 -5.81
CA ASP A 524 -42.60 -26.09 -5.94
C ASP A 524 -43.52 -26.92 -5.03
N LEU A 525 -44.43 -27.71 -5.61
CA LEU A 525 -45.36 -28.60 -4.91
C LEU A 525 -44.81 -30.02 -4.71
N GLN A 526 -43.62 -30.32 -5.24
CA GLN A 526 -43.01 -31.64 -5.14
C GLN A 526 -42.11 -31.72 -3.90
N GLN A 527 -42.27 -32.79 -3.14
CA GLN A 527 -41.44 -33.11 -1.99
C GLN A 527 -41.00 -34.56 -2.06
N LEU A 528 -39.71 -34.83 -1.87
CA LEU A 528 -39.23 -36.19 -1.66
C LEU A 528 -38.66 -36.33 -0.26
N THR A 529 -39.08 -37.39 0.42
CA THR A 529 -38.43 -37.80 1.67
C THR A 529 -37.04 -38.36 1.41
N TYR A 530 -36.20 -38.45 2.44
CA TYR A 530 -34.89 -39.11 2.35
C TYR A 530 -35.00 -40.53 1.80
N ARG A 531 -36.01 -41.31 2.21
CA ARG A 531 -36.25 -42.65 1.65
C ARG A 531 -36.54 -42.57 0.16
N GLN A 532 -37.52 -41.76 -0.25
CA GLN A 532 -37.94 -41.67 -1.64
C GLN A 532 -36.80 -41.21 -2.55
N LEU A 533 -36.05 -40.19 -2.14
CA LEU A 533 -34.89 -39.70 -2.88
C LEU A 533 -33.81 -40.79 -3.00
N ASN A 534 -33.52 -41.52 -1.92
CA ASN A 534 -32.55 -42.60 -1.93
C ASN A 534 -32.96 -43.76 -2.85
N GLU A 535 -34.22 -44.18 -2.80
CA GLU A 535 -34.76 -45.25 -3.65
C GLU A 535 -34.69 -44.88 -5.13
N ARG A 536 -35.12 -43.66 -5.49
CA ARG A 536 -35.03 -43.14 -6.87
C ARG A 536 -33.59 -43.06 -7.36
N ALA A 537 -32.66 -42.58 -6.52
CA ALA A 537 -31.25 -42.52 -6.86
C ALA A 537 -30.62 -43.92 -7.01
N ASN A 538 -31.02 -44.90 -6.20
CA ASN A 538 -30.56 -46.29 -6.31
C ASN A 538 -31.03 -46.94 -7.61
N GLN A 539 -32.28 -46.67 -8.02
CA GLN A 539 -32.84 -47.14 -9.28
C GLN A 539 -32.05 -46.59 -10.47
N LEU A 540 -31.82 -45.27 -10.48
CA LEU A 540 -31.00 -44.63 -11.50
C LEU A 540 -29.57 -45.18 -11.52
N ALA A 541 -28.94 -45.36 -10.34
CA ALA A 541 -27.58 -45.88 -10.24
C ALA A 541 -27.43 -47.27 -10.88
N ARG A 542 -28.40 -48.17 -10.66
CA ARG A 542 -28.41 -49.51 -11.28
C ARG A 542 -28.59 -49.44 -12.79
N TYR A 543 -29.48 -48.57 -13.25
CA TYR A 543 -29.73 -48.33 -14.67
C TYR A 543 -28.48 -47.77 -15.38
N LEU A 544 -27.74 -46.89 -14.71
CA LEU A 544 -26.48 -46.33 -15.19
C LEU A 544 -25.34 -47.37 -15.18
N THR A 545 -25.28 -48.23 -14.17
CA THR A 545 -24.27 -49.31 -14.10
C THR A 545 -24.42 -50.28 -15.29
N GLN A 546 -25.65 -50.59 -15.69
CA GLN A 546 -25.94 -51.41 -16.89
C GLN A 546 -25.48 -50.75 -18.20
N ARG A 547 -25.25 -49.43 -18.19
CA ARG A 547 -24.73 -48.63 -19.31
C ARG A 547 -23.23 -48.31 -19.18
N GLY A 548 -22.54 -49.02 -18.28
CA GLY A 548 -21.09 -48.92 -18.13
C GLY A 548 -20.61 -47.80 -17.22
N VAL A 549 -21.49 -47.17 -16.42
CA VAL A 549 -21.04 -46.23 -15.38
C VAL A 549 -20.43 -47.00 -14.21
N GLY A 550 -19.26 -46.55 -13.75
CA GLY A 550 -18.48 -47.12 -12.65
C GLY A 550 -17.36 -46.16 -12.21
N PRO A 551 -16.41 -46.61 -11.38
CA PRO A 551 -15.28 -45.79 -10.93
C PRO A 551 -14.54 -45.11 -12.09
N GLU A 552 -14.23 -43.82 -11.93
CA GLU A 552 -13.54 -42.97 -12.92
C GLU A 552 -14.32 -42.72 -14.24
N VAL A 553 -15.55 -43.21 -14.36
CA VAL A 553 -16.43 -42.89 -15.51
C VAL A 553 -17.08 -41.54 -15.27
N ARG A 554 -16.95 -40.65 -16.26
CA ARG A 554 -17.50 -39.30 -16.22
C ARG A 554 -18.86 -39.28 -16.93
N VAL A 555 -19.88 -38.80 -16.22
CA VAL A 555 -21.25 -38.69 -16.72
C VAL A 555 -21.62 -37.21 -16.84
N GLY A 556 -21.90 -36.74 -18.05
CA GLY A 556 -22.38 -35.38 -18.25
C GLY A 556 -23.81 -35.24 -17.74
N ILE A 557 -24.12 -34.14 -17.05
CA ILE A 557 -25.48 -33.84 -16.57
C ILE A 557 -25.89 -32.46 -17.08
N LEU A 558 -26.82 -32.45 -18.03
CA LEU A 558 -27.42 -31.25 -18.63
C LEU A 558 -28.89 -31.18 -18.25
N ILE A 559 -29.17 -30.64 -17.05
CA ILE A 559 -30.50 -30.57 -16.44
C ILE A 559 -30.62 -29.25 -15.68
N GLU A 560 -31.78 -28.60 -15.77
CA GLU A 560 -32.15 -27.42 -14.97
C GLU A 560 -32.47 -27.80 -13.51
N ARG A 561 -32.46 -26.84 -12.57
CA ARG A 561 -32.82 -27.13 -11.17
C ARG A 561 -34.20 -27.78 -11.09
N SER A 562 -34.22 -28.98 -10.52
CA SER A 562 -35.39 -29.87 -10.50
C SER A 562 -35.14 -31.04 -9.53
N VAL A 563 -36.17 -31.83 -9.25
CA VAL A 563 -36.02 -33.07 -8.47
C VAL A 563 -35.17 -34.08 -9.24
N GLU A 564 -35.29 -34.11 -10.57
CA GLU A 564 -34.52 -34.96 -11.46
C GLU A 564 -33.03 -34.65 -11.39
N MET A 565 -32.66 -33.37 -11.22
CA MET A 565 -31.27 -32.93 -11.03
C MET A 565 -30.62 -33.61 -9.81
N VAL A 566 -31.27 -33.56 -8.64
CA VAL A 566 -30.72 -34.15 -7.41
C VAL A 566 -30.71 -35.67 -7.44
N VAL A 567 -31.72 -36.29 -8.06
CA VAL A 567 -31.74 -37.74 -8.34
C VAL A 567 -30.57 -38.12 -9.26
N GLY A 568 -30.32 -37.33 -10.30
CA GLY A 568 -29.21 -37.48 -11.24
C GLY A 568 -27.84 -37.47 -10.56
N VAL A 569 -27.57 -36.43 -9.75
CA VAL A 569 -26.31 -36.31 -9.00
C VAL A 569 -26.09 -37.51 -8.08
N LEU A 570 -27.07 -37.87 -7.24
CA LEU A 570 -26.94 -39.02 -6.34
C LEU A 570 -26.82 -40.34 -7.10
N GLY A 571 -27.58 -40.52 -8.19
CA GLY A 571 -27.57 -41.73 -9.01
C GLY A 571 -26.21 -41.96 -9.68
N ILE A 572 -25.59 -40.91 -10.22
CA ILE A 572 -24.24 -40.97 -10.80
C ILE A 572 -23.22 -41.41 -9.74
N LEU A 573 -23.21 -40.74 -8.59
CA LEU A 573 -22.25 -41.03 -7.52
C LEU A 573 -22.44 -42.44 -6.94
N LYS A 574 -23.68 -42.90 -6.79
CA LYS A 574 -24.00 -44.26 -6.32
C LYS A 574 -23.62 -45.34 -7.34
N ALA A 575 -23.70 -45.05 -8.64
CA ALA A 575 -23.16 -45.93 -9.67
C ALA A 575 -21.62 -46.00 -9.63
N GLY A 576 -20.96 -45.09 -8.90
CA GLY A 576 -19.51 -44.96 -8.79
C GLY A 576 -18.89 -44.01 -9.80
N GLY A 577 -19.71 -43.35 -10.65
CA GLY A 577 -19.24 -42.37 -11.61
C GLY A 577 -19.05 -40.98 -11.00
N SER A 578 -18.40 -40.09 -11.75
CA SER A 578 -18.25 -38.68 -11.42
C SER A 578 -19.11 -37.83 -12.34
N TYR A 579 -19.85 -36.86 -11.79
CA TYR A 579 -20.69 -36.01 -12.64
C TYR A 579 -19.89 -34.85 -13.25
N VAL A 580 -20.25 -34.47 -14.48
CA VAL A 580 -19.72 -33.31 -15.19
C VAL A 580 -20.91 -32.39 -15.48
N PRO A 581 -21.09 -31.30 -14.72
CA PRO A 581 -22.21 -30.41 -14.92
C PRO A 581 -22.07 -29.65 -16.24
N LEU A 582 -23.16 -29.62 -17.00
CA LEU A 582 -23.29 -28.96 -18.29
C LEU A 582 -24.44 -27.96 -18.15
N ASP A 583 -24.13 -26.67 -18.11
CA ASP A 583 -25.16 -25.64 -17.96
C ASP A 583 -25.97 -25.52 -19.28
N PRO A 584 -27.30 -25.72 -19.28
CA PRO A 584 -28.10 -25.60 -20.49
C PRO A 584 -28.03 -24.23 -21.15
N ALA A 585 -27.63 -23.18 -20.42
CA ALA A 585 -27.45 -21.83 -20.96
C ALA A 585 -26.10 -21.62 -21.67
N TYR A 586 -25.18 -22.60 -21.64
CA TYR A 586 -23.92 -22.47 -22.35
C TYR A 586 -24.08 -22.66 -23.87
N PRO A 587 -23.25 -21.97 -24.68
CA PRO A 587 -23.24 -22.20 -26.13
C PRO A 587 -22.91 -23.66 -26.47
N GLN A 588 -23.49 -24.17 -27.57
CA GLN A 588 -23.30 -25.56 -28.00
C GLN A 588 -21.83 -25.92 -28.21
N GLU A 589 -21.01 -25.00 -28.73
CA GLU A 589 -19.57 -25.25 -28.94
C GLU A 589 -18.84 -25.49 -27.61
N ARG A 590 -19.17 -24.71 -26.58
CA ARG A 590 -18.61 -24.87 -25.23
C ARG A 590 -19.04 -26.19 -24.60
N LEU A 591 -20.31 -26.56 -24.75
CA LEU A 591 -20.84 -27.84 -24.28
C LEU A 591 -20.17 -29.02 -24.99
N ALA A 592 -20.00 -28.94 -26.31
CA ALA A 592 -19.30 -29.96 -27.10
C ALA A 592 -17.85 -30.13 -26.64
N PHE A 593 -17.13 -29.03 -26.44
CA PHE A 593 -15.78 -29.06 -25.90
C PHE A 593 -15.73 -29.75 -24.52
N MET A 594 -16.61 -29.38 -23.59
CA MET A 594 -16.64 -29.96 -22.25
C MET A 594 -16.93 -31.47 -22.27
N VAL A 595 -17.88 -31.91 -23.10
CA VAL A 595 -18.21 -33.34 -23.27
C VAL A 595 -17.03 -34.11 -23.85
N GLN A 596 -16.35 -33.54 -24.85
CA GLN A 596 -15.18 -34.15 -25.48
C GLN A 596 -13.97 -34.22 -24.53
N ASP A 597 -13.60 -33.10 -23.90
CA ASP A 597 -12.46 -33.02 -22.98
C ASP A 597 -12.72 -33.90 -21.73
N ALA A 598 -13.97 -33.98 -21.27
CA ALA A 598 -14.36 -34.90 -20.21
C ALA A 598 -14.39 -36.37 -20.65
N SER A 599 -14.42 -36.64 -21.96
CA SER A 599 -14.70 -37.98 -22.50
C SER A 599 -15.92 -38.61 -21.82
N ALA A 600 -17.01 -37.83 -21.72
CA ALA A 600 -18.23 -38.26 -21.05
C ALA A 600 -18.92 -39.36 -21.89
N SER A 601 -19.07 -40.56 -21.33
CA SER A 601 -19.63 -41.72 -22.05
C SER A 601 -21.15 -41.83 -21.93
N VAL A 602 -21.73 -41.12 -20.97
CA VAL A 602 -23.18 -41.05 -20.71
C VAL A 602 -23.56 -39.60 -20.48
N LEU A 603 -24.71 -39.18 -21.02
CA LEU A 603 -25.30 -37.86 -20.80
C LEU A 603 -26.68 -38.01 -20.18
N LEU A 604 -26.87 -37.46 -18.98
CA LEU A 604 -28.17 -37.29 -18.35
C LEU A 604 -28.80 -35.97 -18.80
N THR A 605 -30.04 -36.03 -19.26
CA THR A 605 -30.81 -34.82 -19.60
C THR A 605 -32.31 -35.00 -19.37
N LEU A 606 -33.11 -34.04 -19.83
CA LEU A 606 -34.57 -34.11 -19.94
C LEU A 606 -34.97 -34.09 -21.41
N GLN A 607 -36.11 -34.70 -21.75
CA GLN A 607 -36.63 -34.77 -23.12
C GLN A 607 -36.70 -33.40 -23.79
N ARG A 608 -37.10 -32.36 -23.05
CA ARG A 608 -37.20 -30.98 -23.56
C ARG A 608 -35.86 -30.32 -23.89
N LEU A 609 -34.76 -30.80 -23.30
CA LEU A 609 -33.42 -30.23 -23.47
C LEU A 609 -32.60 -30.97 -24.54
N LEU A 610 -33.11 -32.05 -25.12
CA LEU A 610 -32.46 -32.80 -26.20
C LEU A 610 -31.96 -31.92 -27.36
N PRO A 611 -32.71 -30.92 -27.87
CA PRO A 611 -32.22 -30.07 -28.96
C PRO A 611 -30.98 -29.24 -28.60
N GLY A 612 -30.72 -29.02 -27.31
CA GLY A 612 -29.57 -28.26 -26.81
C GLY A 612 -28.32 -29.12 -26.56
N LEU A 613 -28.40 -30.45 -26.67
CA LEU A 613 -27.26 -31.33 -26.47
C LEU A 613 -26.23 -31.21 -27.61
N PRO A 614 -24.92 -31.26 -27.29
CA PRO A 614 -23.89 -31.33 -28.32
C PRO A 614 -23.91 -32.71 -29.01
N ASN A 615 -23.57 -32.74 -30.31
CA ASN A 615 -23.37 -33.99 -31.04
C ASN A 615 -22.23 -34.79 -30.40
N SER A 616 -22.51 -36.00 -29.93
CA SER A 616 -21.53 -36.88 -29.29
C SER A 616 -21.93 -38.35 -29.42
N ASP A 617 -20.97 -39.25 -29.26
CA ASP A 617 -21.19 -40.72 -29.22
C ASP A 617 -21.67 -41.22 -27.84
N ALA A 618 -21.99 -40.30 -26.93
CA ALA A 618 -22.38 -40.64 -25.56
C ALA A 618 -23.78 -41.26 -25.53
N THR A 619 -24.00 -42.20 -24.61
CA THR A 619 -25.33 -42.76 -24.38
C THR A 619 -26.20 -41.72 -23.69
N ILE A 620 -27.28 -41.29 -24.34
CA ILE A 620 -28.23 -40.32 -23.79
C ILE A 620 -29.24 -41.05 -22.91
N VAL A 621 -29.50 -40.51 -21.71
CA VAL A 621 -30.54 -40.97 -20.80
C VAL A 621 -31.39 -39.76 -20.40
N CYS A 622 -32.68 -39.80 -20.73
CA CYS A 622 -33.64 -38.76 -20.39
C CYS A 622 -34.36 -39.14 -19.09
N LEU A 623 -34.13 -38.40 -18.01
CA LEU A 623 -34.65 -38.76 -16.68
C LEU A 623 -36.18 -38.69 -16.58
N ASP A 624 -36.85 -37.96 -17.46
CA ASP A 624 -38.30 -37.87 -17.56
C ASP A 624 -38.90 -38.97 -18.48
N SER A 625 -38.40 -39.13 -19.70
CA SER A 625 -38.97 -40.11 -20.65
C SER A 625 -38.54 -41.55 -20.39
N ASP A 626 -37.33 -41.79 -19.87
CA ASP A 626 -36.82 -43.14 -19.59
C ASP A 626 -37.19 -43.62 -18.18
N TRP A 627 -37.90 -42.80 -17.39
CA TRP A 627 -38.18 -43.09 -15.98
C TRP A 627 -38.91 -44.42 -15.77
N ALA A 628 -39.79 -44.81 -16.69
CA ALA A 628 -40.49 -46.10 -16.59
C ALA A 628 -39.52 -47.29 -16.52
N ALA A 629 -38.47 -47.29 -17.34
CA ALA A 629 -37.44 -48.33 -17.33
C ALA A 629 -36.49 -48.21 -16.13
N ILE A 630 -36.25 -46.99 -15.65
CA ILE A 630 -35.45 -46.74 -14.44
C ILE A 630 -36.20 -47.26 -13.21
N ALA A 631 -37.50 -47.02 -13.11
CA ALA A 631 -38.35 -47.40 -11.97
C ALA A 631 -38.54 -48.92 -11.81
N GLU A 632 -38.24 -49.71 -12.84
CA GLU A 632 -38.20 -51.19 -12.75
C GLU A 632 -36.98 -51.71 -11.99
N GLN A 633 -35.96 -50.88 -11.79
CA GLN A 633 -34.77 -51.27 -11.04
C GLN A 633 -35.07 -51.42 -9.54
N ARG A 634 -34.20 -52.19 -8.88
CA ARG A 634 -34.27 -52.40 -7.43
C ARG A 634 -33.93 -51.13 -6.64
N THR A 635 -34.63 -50.93 -5.52
CA THR A 635 -34.54 -49.71 -4.71
C THR A 635 -33.52 -49.78 -3.57
N GLU A 636 -32.95 -50.94 -3.24
CA GLU A 636 -31.94 -51.05 -2.19
C GLU A 636 -30.60 -50.43 -2.61
N ASN A 637 -29.82 -49.97 -1.63
CA ASN A 637 -28.50 -49.38 -1.87
C ASN A 637 -27.61 -50.33 -2.69
N LEU A 638 -26.86 -49.75 -3.62
CA LEU A 638 -25.89 -50.45 -4.46
C LEU A 638 -24.50 -50.37 -3.81
N SER A 639 -23.79 -51.49 -3.73
CA SER A 639 -22.36 -51.47 -3.44
C SER A 639 -21.60 -51.38 -4.77
N SER A 640 -20.94 -50.24 -5.01
CA SER A 640 -20.06 -50.04 -6.15
C SER A 640 -18.59 -50.17 -5.72
N ALA A 641 -17.67 -50.29 -6.69
CA ALA A 641 -16.23 -50.38 -6.43
C ALA A 641 -15.55 -49.02 -6.19
N VAL A 642 -16.33 -47.95 -6.01
CA VAL A 642 -15.82 -46.59 -5.84
C VAL A 642 -15.17 -46.40 -4.47
N VAL A 643 -14.04 -45.71 -4.43
CA VAL A 643 -13.28 -45.37 -3.22
C VAL A 643 -13.12 -43.85 -3.10
N ALA A 644 -12.71 -43.38 -1.92
CA ALA A 644 -12.64 -41.95 -1.62
C ALA A 644 -11.65 -41.17 -2.50
N ASP A 645 -10.65 -41.83 -3.10
CA ASP A 645 -9.71 -41.20 -4.05
C ASP A 645 -10.29 -41.05 -5.46
N ASN A 646 -11.40 -41.72 -5.79
CA ASN A 646 -12.07 -41.54 -7.07
C ASN A 646 -12.73 -40.17 -7.16
N LEU A 647 -12.92 -39.69 -8.40
CA LEU A 647 -13.55 -38.42 -8.68
C LEU A 647 -15.02 -38.42 -8.25
N ALA A 648 -15.44 -37.36 -7.58
CA ALA A 648 -16.84 -37.07 -7.33
C ALA A 648 -17.43 -36.21 -8.46
N TYR A 649 -16.68 -35.20 -8.90
CA TYR A 649 -17.07 -34.34 -10.01
C TYR A 649 -15.87 -33.86 -10.82
N VAL A 650 -16.17 -33.35 -12.02
CA VAL A 650 -15.27 -32.48 -12.79
C VAL A 650 -16.01 -31.19 -13.11
N ILE A 651 -15.57 -30.07 -12.54
CA ILE A 651 -16.16 -28.75 -12.81
C ILE A 651 -15.21 -27.95 -13.69
N TYR A 652 -15.71 -27.40 -14.80
CA TYR A 652 -14.92 -26.58 -15.70
C TYR A 652 -14.86 -25.13 -15.22
N THR A 653 -13.65 -24.57 -15.25
CA THR A 653 -13.39 -23.15 -15.00
C THR A 653 -12.81 -22.49 -16.24
N SER A 654 -12.84 -21.15 -16.30
CA SER A 654 -12.17 -20.37 -17.35
C SER A 654 -10.66 -20.64 -17.35
N GLY A 655 -10.04 -20.61 -18.53
CA GLY A 655 -8.61 -20.93 -18.70
C GLY A 655 -7.83 -19.78 -19.33
N SER A 656 -6.66 -19.45 -18.77
CA SER A 656 -5.78 -18.38 -19.26
C SER A 656 -5.29 -18.57 -20.71
N THR A 657 -5.40 -19.78 -21.24
CA THR A 657 -5.07 -20.13 -22.64
C THR A 657 -6.24 -20.00 -23.61
N GLY A 658 -7.40 -19.51 -23.15
CA GLY A 658 -8.63 -19.39 -23.94
C GLY A 658 -9.51 -20.63 -23.99
N LYS A 659 -9.09 -21.75 -23.37
CA LYS A 659 -9.90 -22.99 -23.29
C LYS A 659 -10.29 -23.31 -21.85
N PRO A 660 -11.55 -23.69 -21.58
CA PRO A 660 -11.96 -24.13 -20.25
C PRO A 660 -11.11 -25.30 -19.72
N LYS A 661 -10.87 -25.32 -18.41
CA LYS A 661 -10.09 -26.37 -17.73
C LYS A 661 -10.95 -27.10 -16.69
N GLY A 662 -11.02 -28.43 -16.79
CA GLY A 662 -11.78 -29.27 -15.85
C GLY A 662 -11.01 -29.53 -14.56
N VAL A 663 -11.53 -29.09 -13.41
CA VAL A 663 -10.97 -29.39 -12.09
C VAL A 663 -11.49 -30.73 -11.61
N ALA A 664 -10.61 -31.71 -11.44
CA ALA A 664 -10.96 -33.08 -11.07
C ALA A 664 -10.93 -33.27 -9.55
N MET A 665 -12.10 -33.28 -8.90
CA MET A 665 -12.24 -33.28 -7.44
C MET A 665 -12.54 -34.68 -6.89
N PRO A 666 -11.70 -35.23 -5.98
CA PRO A 666 -11.95 -36.55 -5.39
C PRO A 666 -12.95 -36.48 -4.22
N HIS A 667 -13.59 -37.61 -3.92
CA HIS A 667 -14.54 -37.73 -2.82
C HIS A 667 -13.95 -37.36 -1.45
N ARG A 668 -12.71 -37.77 -1.14
CA ARG A 668 -12.08 -37.52 0.17
C ARG A 668 -12.01 -36.04 0.53
N ALA A 669 -11.77 -35.17 -0.45
CA ALA A 669 -11.67 -33.72 -0.22
C ALA A 669 -13.04 -33.15 0.17
N LEU A 670 -14.08 -33.61 -0.50
CA LEU A 670 -15.46 -33.18 -0.29
C LEU A 670 -16.06 -33.73 1.01
N VAL A 671 -15.74 -34.98 1.37
CA VAL A 671 -16.16 -35.55 2.67
C VAL A 671 -15.52 -34.79 3.83
N ASN A 672 -14.24 -34.39 3.71
CA ASN A 672 -13.59 -33.52 4.68
C ASN A 672 -14.33 -32.19 4.85
N LEU A 673 -14.64 -31.51 3.73
CA LEU A 673 -15.39 -30.25 3.73
C LEU A 673 -16.77 -30.39 4.38
N VAL A 674 -17.55 -31.41 4.00
CA VAL A 674 -18.91 -31.63 4.51
C VAL A 674 -18.89 -31.89 6.02
N GLU A 675 -18.00 -32.74 6.50
CA GLU A 675 -17.87 -33.02 7.94
C GLU A 675 -17.41 -31.80 8.73
N TRP A 676 -16.50 -30.99 8.18
CA TRP A 676 -16.12 -29.71 8.79
C TRP A 676 -17.31 -28.75 8.86
N GLN A 677 -18.04 -28.55 7.75
CA GLN A 677 -19.17 -27.63 7.67
C GLN A 677 -20.27 -27.99 8.66
N VAL A 678 -20.61 -29.27 8.78
CA VAL A 678 -21.64 -29.75 9.73
C VAL A 678 -21.23 -29.49 11.18
N ARG A 679 -19.93 -29.55 11.51
CA ARG A 679 -19.43 -29.25 12.86
C ARG A 679 -19.29 -27.74 13.13
N HIS A 680 -18.99 -26.95 12.10
CA HIS A 680 -18.83 -25.49 12.19
C HIS A 680 -20.19 -24.75 12.21
N SER A 681 -21.20 -25.36 11.60
CA SER A 681 -22.55 -24.82 11.49
C SER A 681 -23.13 -24.41 12.84
N ALA A 682 -23.76 -23.23 12.89
CA ALA A 682 -24.53 -22.81 14.06
C ALA A 682 -25.92 -23.50 14.15
N LEU A 683 -26.35 -24.16 13.07
CA LEU A 683 -27.65 -24.81 12.95
C LEU A 683 -27.65 -26.23 13.49
N GLY A 684 -28.78 -26.62 14.10
CA GLY A 684 -29.07 -28.00 14.48
C GLY A 684 -29.41 -28.90 13.29
N ALA A 685 -29.61 -30.19 13.56
CA ALA A 685 -30.08 -31.13 12.56
C ALA A 685 -31.44 -30.70 11.99
N GLY A 686 -31.67 -30.93 10.69
CA GLY A 686 -32.97 -30.66 10.07
C GLY A 686 -33.16 -29.26 9.45
N ALA A 687 -32.13 -28.41 9.39
CA ALA A 687 -32.28 -27.05 8.88
C ALA A 687 -32.68 -26.97 7.40
N ARG A 688 -33.49 -25.97 7.04
CA ARG A 688 -33.87 -25.68 5.64
C ARG A 688 -32.80 -24.84 4.94
N THR A 689 -32.24 -25.35 3.85
CA THR A 689 -31.17 -24.70 3.08
C THR A 689 -31.64 -24.42 1.66
N LEU A 690 -31.43 -23.19 1.17
CA LEU A 690 -31.68 -22.87 -0.23
C LEU A 690 -30.58 -23.46 -1.13
N GLN A 691 -30.96 -24.06 -2.25
CA GLN A 691 -30.04 -24.41 -3.33
C GLN A 691 -29.98 -23.24 -4.32
N PHE A 692 -28.95 -22.39 -4.20
CA PHE A 692 -28.81 -21.19 -5.02
C PHE A 692 -27.83 -21.39 -6.18
N ALA A 693 -26.69 -22.01 -5.92
CA ALA A 693 -25.61 -22.15 -6.89
C ALA A 693 -26.06 -22.93 -8.15
N SER A 694 -25.45 -22.69 -9.32
CA SER A 694 -25.59 -23.64 -10.44
C SER A 694 -24.75 -24.89 -10.15
N LEU A 695 -25.14 -26.06 -10.68
CA LEU A 695 -24.32 -27.28 -10.57
C LEU A 695 -22.91 -27.12 -11.15
N SER A 696 -22.73 -26.16 -12.05
CA SER A 696 -21.43 -25.77 -12.61
C SER A 696 -20.53 -25.03 -11.61
N PHE A 697 -20.98 -24.81 -10.37
CA PHE A 697 -20.19 -24.25 -9.28
C PHE A 697 -20.03 -25.26 -8.15
N ASP A 698 -18.83 -25.33 -7.60
CA ASP A 698 -18.48 -26.20 -6.49
C ASP A 698 -19.39 -26.01 -5.26
N VAL A 699 -19.79 -24.76 -4.96
CA VAL A 699 -20.71 -24.42 -3.86
C VAL A 699 -22.03 -25.20 -3.90
N SER A 700 -22.55 -25.60 -5.07
CA SER A 700 -23.77 -26.41 -5.13
C SER A 700 -23.59 -27.76 -4.43
N PHE A 701 -22.38 -28.32 -4.49
CA PHE A 701 -22.05 -29.55 -3.77
C PHE A 701 -22.13 -29.33 -2.25
N GLN A 702 -21.57 -28.21 -1.77
CA GLN A 702 -21.62 -27.84 -0.35
C GLN A 702 -23.06 -27.64 0.13
N GLU A 703 -23.90 -26.94 -0.64
CA GLU A 703 -25.33 -26.77 -0.37
C GLU A 703 -26.02 -28.14 -0.20
N MET A 704 -25.89 -29.04 -1.19
CA MET A 704 -26.57 -30.33 -1.17
C MET A 704 -26.08 -31.25 -0.04
N PHE A 705 -24.77 -31.50 0.01
CA PHE A 705 -24.24 -32.58 0.86
C PHE A 705 -24.09 -32.17 2.33
N SER A 706 -23.87 -30.88 2.64
CA SER A 706 -23.87 -30.45 4.05
C SER A 706 -25.28 -30.48 4.66
N THR A 707 -26.29 -30.10 3.87
CA THR A 707 -27.70 -30.18 4.28
C THR A 707 -28.14 -31.61 4.45
N TRP A 708 -27.87 -32.47 3.46
CA TRP A 708 -28.23 -33.88 3.57
C TRP A 708 -27.48 -34.62 4.65
N ARG A 709 -26.19 -34.32 4.88
CA ARG A 709 -25.44 -34.94 5.99
C ARG A 709 -26.03 -34.60 7.35
N ALA A 710 -26.63 -33.42 7.50
CA ALA A 710 -27.25 -32.92 8.73
C ALA A 710 -28.74 -33.28 8.88
N GLY A 711 -29.31 -34.06 7.94
CA GLY A 711 -30.74 -34.40 7.97
C GLY A 711 -31.68 -33.25 7.59
N GLY A 712 -31.16 -32.19 6.96
CA GLY A 712 -31.91 -31.00 6.56
C GLY A 712 -32.72 -31.15 5.28
N GLU A 713 -33.48 -30.11 4.95
CA GLU A 713 -34.28 -30.01 3.72
C GLU A 713 -33.58 -29.05 2.74
N LEU A 714 -33.43 -29.50 1.49
CA LEU A 714 -32.93 -28.66 0.41
C LEU A 714 -34.10 -28.02 -0.38
N VAL A 715 -34.18 -26.69 -0.38
CA VAL A 715 -35.22 -25.94 -1.11
C VAL A 715 -34.65 -25.52 -2.47
N LEU A 716 -35.16 -26.12 -3.55
CA LEU A 716 -34.78 -25.79 -4.91
C LEU A 716 -35.59 -24.60 -5.44
N ILE A 717 -34.99 -23.79 -6.31
CA ILE A 717 -35.64 -22.65 -6.97
C ILE A 717 -35.47 -22.71 -8.49
N ALA A 718 -36.42 -22.12 -9.22
CA ALA A 718 -36.27 -21.95 -10.66
C ALA A 718 -35.17 -20.90 -10.99
N GLU A 719 -34.62 -20.93 -12.20
CA GLU A 719 -33.54 -20.04 -12.61
C GLU A 719 -33.99 -18.58 -12.71
N GLU A 720 -35.25 -18.34 -13.08
CA GLU A 720 -35.86 -17.01 -13.12
C GLU A 720 -35.90 -16.38 -11.73
N LEU A 721 -36.28 -17.17 -10.72
CA LEU A 721 -36.36 -16.71 -9.33
C LEU A 721 -34.99 -16.41 -8.74
N ARG A 722 -33.95 -17.14 -9.15
CA ARG A 722 -32.57 -16.88 -8.72
C ARG A 722 -32.10 -15.47 -9.13
N ARG A 723 -32.61 -14.94 -10.24
CA ARG A 723 -32.27 -13.61 -10.79
C ARG A 723 -33.19 -12.50 -10.27
N ASP A 724 -34.27 -12.84 -9.57
CA ASP A 724 -35.23 -11.90 -8.97
C ASP A 724 -35.01 -11.80 -7.46
N ALA A 725 -34.21 -10.83 -7.02
CA ALA A 725 -33.88 -10.65 -5.60
C ALA A 725 -35.12 -10.39 -4.71
N ALA A 726 -36.16 -9.72 -5.23
CA ALA A 726 -37.40 -9.45 -4.50
C ALA A 726 -38.28 -10.70 -4.39
N GLY A 727 -38.40 -11.45 -5.49
CA GLY A 727 -39.02 -12.77 -5.48
C GLY A 727 -38.32 -13.73 -4.52
N LEU A 728 -36.98 -13.74 -4.55
CA LEU A 728 -36.16 -14.56 -3.67
C LEU A 728 -36.41 -14.19 -2.20
N LEU A 729 -36.36 -12.91 -1.83
CA LEU A 729 -36.65 -12.44 -0.47
C LEU A 729 -38.01 -12.95 0.04
N ARG A 730 -39.06 -12.87 -0.79
CA ARG A 730 -40.40 -13.39 -0.46
C ARG A 730 -40.39 -14.90 -0.28
N LEU A 731 -39.67 -15.65 -1.11
CA LEU A 731 -39.54 -17.10 -0.97
C LEU A 731 -38.81 -17.47 0.32
N LEU A 732 -37.71 -16.79 0.66
CA LEU A 732 -36.96 -17.04 1.89
C LEU A 732 -37.83 -16.88 3.13
N GLN A 733 -38.70 -15.86 3.14
CA GLN A 733 -39.67 -15.64 4.21
C GLN A 733 -40.76 -16.71 4.22
N LYS A 734 -41.36 -17.03 3.06
CA LYS A 734 -42.46 -17.99 2.93
C LYS A 734 -42.02 -19.40 3.32
N GLU A 735 -40.87 -19.84 2.82
CA GLU A 735 -40.30 -21.16 3.08
C GLU A 735 -39.46 -21.20 4.36
N ALA A 736 -39.42 -20.12 5.15
CA ALA A 736 -38.67 -20.05 6.41
C ALA A 736 -37.25 -20.64 6.27
N VAL A 737 -36.55 -20.26 5.19
CA VAL A 737 -35.19 -20.75 4.92
C VAL A 737 -34.29 -20.31 6.08
N GLU A 738 -33.43 -21.21 6.55
CA GLU A 738 -32.54 -20.98 7.69
C GLU A 738 -31.08 -20.78 7.27
N ARG A 739 -30.65 -21.46 6.20
CA ARG A 739 -29.29 -21.38 5.66
C ARG A 739 -29.25 -20.88 4.23
N LEU A 740 -28.32 -19.96 3.97
CA LEU A 740 -27.98 -19.48 2.62
C LEU A 740 -26.48 -19.59 2.33
N PHE A 741 -26.18 -19.91 1.08
CA PHE A 741 -24.86 -19.72 0.48
C PHE A 741 -25.02 -18.75 -0.68
N LEU A 742 -24.39 -17.58 -0.61
CA LEU A 742 -24.51 -16.56 -1.65
C LEU A 742 -23.15 -15.93 -1.99
N PRO A 743 -22.83 -15.71 -3.28
CA PRO A 743 -21.75 -14.79 -3.62
C PRO A 743 -22.07 -13.40 -3.08
N PHE A 744 -21.02 -12.61 -2.76
CA PHE A 744 -21.19 -11.30 -2.15
C PHE A 744 -22.14 -10.41 -2.95
N VAL A 745 -22.03 -10.38 -4.28
CA VAL A 745 -22.95 -9.58 -5.13
C VAL A 745 -24.41 -9.97 -4.95
N ALA A 746 -24.74 -11.26 -4.87
CA ALA A 746 -26.12 -11.70 -4.65
C ALA A 746 -26.62 -11.37 -3.24
N LEU A 747 -25.74 -11.48 -2.24
CA LEU A 747 -26.03 -11.09 -0.86
C LEU A 747 -26.27 -9.57 -0.74
N GLN A 748 -25.48 -8.77 -1.46
CA GLN A 748 -25.63 -7.33 -1.52
C GLN A 748 -26.97 -6.93 -2.14
N GLN A 749 -27.31 -7.50 -3.31
CA GLN A 749 -28.62 -7.28 -3.97
C GLN A 749 -29.78 -7.65 -3.05
N LEU A 750 -29.69 -8.78 -2.35
CA LEU A 750 -30.71 -9.19 -1.38
C LEU A 750 -30.84 -8.18 -0.23
N SER A 751 -29.72 -7.65 0.26
CA SER A 751 -29.70 -6.66 1.34
C SER A 751 -30.29 -5.30 0.92
N GLU A 752 -30.06 -4.87 -0.33
CA GLU A 752 -30.62 -3.64 -0.89
C GLU A 752 -32.14 -3.72 -1.02
N VAL A 753 -32.64 -4.84 -1.57
CA VAL A 753 -34.07 -5.08 -1.66
C VAL A 753 -34.69 -5.17 -0.27
N SER A 754 -34.07 -5.88 0.66
CA SER A 754 -34.51 -5.96 2.06
C SER A 754 -34.62 -4.58 2.74
N ASP A 755 -33.67 -3.68 2.49
CA ASP A 755 -33.71 -2.32 3.03
C ASP A 755 -34.83 -1.49 2.38
N SER A 756 -35.00 -1.59 1.06
CA SER A 756 -36.05 -0.88 0.30
C SER A 756 -37.48 -1.32 0.65
N GLU A 757 -37.71 -2.62 0.83
CA GLU A 757 -39.03 -3.17 1.16
C GLU A 757 -39.30 -3.15 2.67
N GLY A 758 -38.28 -2.90 3.51
CA GLY A 758 -38.39 -2.93 4.96
C GLY A 758 -38.63 -4.32 5.55
N VAL A 759 -38.39 -5.38 4.78
CA VAL A 759 -38.64 -6.78 5.14
C VAL A 759 -37.31 -7.53 5.25
N VAL A 760 -37.14 -8.33 6.31
CA VAL A 760 -36.02 -9.27 6.45
C VAL A 760 -36.54 -10.71 6.52
N PRO A 761 -35.80 -11.68 5.97
CA PRO A 761 -36.17 -13.09 6.00
C PRO A 761 -35.94 -13.66 7.41
N SER A 762 -36.94 -13.54 8.30
CA SER A 762 -36.80 -13.80 9.75
C SER A 762 -36.48 -15.26 10.10
N GLY A 763 -36.62 -16.19 9.14
CA GLY A 763 -36.17 -17.58 9.24
C GLY A 763 -34.65 -17.73 9.21
N LEU A 764 -33.89 -16.80 8.62
CA LEU A 764 -32.45 -16.95 8.46
C LEU A 764 -31.72 -17.01 9.81
N ARG A 765 -30.75 -17.93 9.87
CA ARG A 765 -29.90 -18.19 11.02
C ARG A 765 -28.42 -18.30 10.65
N GLU A 766 -28.12 -18.71 9.42
CA GLU A 766 -26.76 -18.82 8.92
C GLU A 766 -26.67 -18.37 7.47
N VAL A 767 -25.84 -17.38 7.21
CA VAL A 767 -25.53 -16.92 5.85
C VAL A 767 -24.04 -17.11 5.63
N VAL A 768 -23.71 -17.87 4.60
CA VAL A 768 -22.35 -18.10 4.14
C VAL A 768 -22.17 -17.30 2.86
N THR A 769 -21.07 -16.55 2.79
CA THR A 769 -20.66 -15.89 1.56
C THR A 769 -19.29 -16.37 1.12
N ALA A 770 -19.12 -16.54 -0.18
CA ALA A 770 -17.89 -17.04 -0.78
C ALA A 770 -17.77 -16.56 -2.23
N GLY A 771 -16.62 -16.80 -2.84
CA GLY A 771 -16.44 -16.54 -4.26
C GLY A 771 -16.05 -15.11 -4.58
N GLU A 772 -16.31 -14.10 -3.75
CA GLU A 772 -15.85 -12.71 -3.93
C GLU A 772 -15.36 -12.11 -2.60
N GLN A 773 -14.64 -10.99 -2.67
CA GLN A 773 -14.26 -10.25 -1.47
C GLN A 773 -15.53 -9.70 -0.80
N LEU A 774 -15.80 -10.13 0.43
CA LEU A 774 -16.87 -9.58 1.25
C LEU A 774 -16.56 -8.12 1.58
N GLN A 775 -17.56 -7.25 1.36
CA GLN A 775 -17.56 -5.86 1.81
C GLN A 775 -18.75 -5.63 2.73
N VAL A 776 -18.51 -5.10 3.93
CA VAL A 776 -19.60 -4.80 4.87
C VAL A 776 -20.21 -3.45 4.50
N THR A 777 -21.32 -3.48 3.76
CA THR A 777 -22.09 -2.29 3.36
C THR A 777 -23.11 -1.89 4.42
N ARG A 778 -23.62 -0.66 4.33
CA ARG A 778 -24.70 -0.18 5.22
C ARG A 778 -25.96 -1.03 5.12
N GLN A 779 -26.34 -1.44 3.91
CA GLN A 779 -27.52 -2.25 3.64
C GLN A 779 -27.37 -3.66 4.24
N LEU A 780 -26.18 -4.25 4.09
CA LEU A 780 -25.85 -5.53 4.70
C LEU A 780 -25.93 -5.43 6.23
N ALA A 781 -25.30 -4.41 6.83
CA ALA A 781 -25.35 -4.16 8.26
C ALA A 781 -26.79 -3.92 8.77
N SER A 782 -27.61 -3.16 8.02
CA SER A 782 -29.04 -2.93 8.31
C SER A 782 -29.82 -4.24 8.34
N MET A 783 -29.63 -5.10 7.32
CA MET A 783 -30.30 -6.40 7.23
C MET A 783 -29.91 -7.31 8.40
N PHE A 784 -28.62 -7.46 8.69
CA PHE A 784 -28.15 -8.31 9.79
C PHE A 784 -28.50 -7.76 11.17
N GLY A 785 -28.56 -6.44 11.35
CA GLY A 785 -29.05 -5.83 12.60
C GLY A 785 -30.52 -6.15 12.91
N LYS A 786 -31.33 -6.41 11.87
CA LYS A 786 -32.73 -6.84 12.00
C LYS A 786 -32.86 -8.37 12.14
N LEU A 787 -31.90 -9.16 11.64
CA LEU A 787 -31.86 -10.62 11.75
C LEU A 787 -31.29 -11.08 13.11
N ARG A 788 -32.16 -11.40 14.06
CA ARG A 788 -31.74 -11.82 15.40
C ARG A 788 -31.03 -13.17 15.39
N GLY A 789 -29.78 -13.20 15.82
CA GLY A 789 -28.99 -14.42 15.99
C GLY A 789 -28.53 -15.07 14.69
N CYS A 790 -28.61 -14.36 13.56
CA CYS A 790 -28.09 -14.82 12.29
C CYS A 790 -26.57 -14.59 12.20
N THR A 791 -25.81 -15.61 11.80
CA THR A 791 -24.36 -15.49 11.57
C THR A 791 -24.06 -15.16 10.10
N LEU A 792 -23.01 -14.37 9.87
CA LEU A 792 -22.39 -14.19 8.56
C LEU A 792 -20.99 -14.80 8.58
N ASP A 793 -20.78 -15.80 7.72
CA ASP A 793 -19.50 -16.50 7.57
C ASP A 793 -18.89 -16.17 6.19
N ASN A 794 -17.69 -15.60 6.19
CA ASN A 794 -16.87 -15.34 4.99
C ASN A 794 -15.98 -16.54 4.70
N HIS A 795 -16.33 -17.31 3.68
CA HIS A 795 -15.58 -18.47 3.23
C HIS A 795 -14.71 -18.11 2.02
N TYR A 796 -13.52 -18.70 1.96
CA TYR A 796 -12.65 -18.57 0.81
C TYR A 796 -12.14 -19.93 0.34
N GLY A 797 -12.02 -20.05 -0.97
CA GLY A 797 -11.64 -21.29 -1.64
C GLY A 797 -11.68 -21.16 -3.16
N PRO A 798 -10.59 -21.50 -3.88
CA PRO A 798 -10.64 -21.72 -5.32
C PRO A 798 -11.21 -23.12 -5.64
N SER A 799 -11.69 -23.33 -6.86
CA SER A 799 -12.28 -24.62 -7.27
C SER A 799 -11.31 -25.80 -7.15
N GLU A 800 -10.01 -25.56 -7.25
CA GLU A 800 -8.95 -26.56 -7.06
C GLU A 800 -8.83 -27.10 -5.64
N SER A 801 -9.50 -26.50 -4.66
CA SER A 801 -9.52 -26.96 -3.27
C SER A 801 -10.90 -26.88 -2.61
N HIS A 802 -11.89 -26.27 -3.28
CA HIS A 802 -13.12 -25.81 -2.65
C HIS A 802 -12.80 -24.90 -1.43
N VAL A 803 -13.68 -24.82 -0.43
CA VAL A 803 -13.49 -23.97 0.76
C VAL A 803 -12.28 -24.46 1.57
N VAL A 804 -11.37 -23.54 1.89
CA VAL A 804 -10.14 -23.78 2.66
C VAL A 804 -9.98 -22.89 3.87
N THR A 805 -10.63 -21.72 3.90
CA THR A 805 -10.73 -20.89 5.09
C THR A 805 -12.16 -20.46 5.35
N ALA A 806 -12.43 -20.12 6.62
CA ALA A 806 -13.67 -19.51 7.03
C ALA A 806 -13.44 -18.47 8.13
N TYR A 807 -14.19 -17.37 8.06
CA TYR A 807 -14.24 -16.33 9.08
C TYR A 807 -15.68 -15.99 9.43
N ARG A 808 -16.10 -16.30 10.66
CA ARG A 808 -17.38 -15.83 11.20
C ARG A 808 -17.21 -14.39 11.69
N LEU A 809 -18.03 -13.47 11.19
CA LEU A 809 -18.04 -12.09 11.69
C LEU A 809 -18.47 -12.11 13.17
N ARG A 810 -17.79 -11.31 14.00
CA ARG A 810 -17.96 -11.26 15.47
C ARG A 810 -18.25 -9.83 15.91
N GLY A 811 -18.84 -9.70 17.09
CA GLY A 811 -19.17 -8.40 17.69
C GLY A 811 -20.51 -7.84 17.22
N GLU A 812 -20.81 -6.60 17.62
CA GLU A 812 -21.99 -5.89 17.15
C GLU A 812 -21.85 -5.58 15.66
N VAL A 813 -22.97 -5.61 14.92
CA VAL A 813 -22.96 -5.43 13.45
C VAL A 813 -22.35 -4.09 13.03
N GLY A 814 -22.49 -3.05 13.85
CA GLY A 814 -21.90 -1.73 13.60
C GLY A 814 -20.37 -1.67 13.77
N GLU A 815 -19.76 -2.69 14.38
CA GLU A 815 -18.32 -2.79 14.61
C GLU A 815 -17.62 -3.71 13.60
N TRP A 816 -18.37 -4.33 12.68
CA TRP A 816 -17.78 -5.18 11.66
C TRP A 816 -16.83 -4.40 10.76
N ALA A 817 -15.64 -4.95 10.53
CA ALA A 817 -14.66 -4.38 9.62
C ALA A 817 -15.24 -4.28 8.20
N MET A 818 -14.95 -3.19 7.49
CA MET A 818 -15.41 -2.96 6.11
C MET A 818 -14.96 -4.09 5.16
N LEU A 819 -13.73 -4.57 5.32
CA LEU A 819 -13.16 -5.69 4.57
C LEU A 819 -12.74 -6.78 5.55
N PRO A 820 -13.65 -7.68 5.96
CA PRO A 820 -13.31 -8.76 6.87
C PRO A 820 -12.25 -9.70 6.27
N PRO A 821 -11.39 -10.29 7.10
CA PRO A 821 -10.46 -11.31 6.65
C PRO A 821 -11.19 -12.53 6.11
N ILE A 822 -10.48 -13.36 5.34
CA ILE A 822 -10.96 -14.67 4.87
C ILE A 822 -10.78 -15.78 5.93
N GLY A 823 -10.13 -15.46 7.04
CA GLY A 823 -10.10 -16.27 8.26
C GLY A 823 -8.94 -17.24 8.36
N ARG A 824 -9.17 -18.35 9.05
CA ARG A 824 -8.16 -19.39 9.33
C ARG A 824 -8.46 -20.67 8.53
N PRO A 825 -7.45 -21.54 8.32
CA PRO A 825 -7.66 -22.79 7.62
C PRO A 825 -8.70 -23.68 8.31
N ILE A 826 -9.53 -24.34 7.50
CA ILE A 826 -10.50 -25.34 7.97
C ILE A 826 -9.81 -26.67 8.31
N ALA A 827 -10.58 -27.64 8.80
CA ALA A 827 -10.04 -28.96 9.16
C ALA A 827 -9.26 -29.62 8.02
N ASN A 828 -8.12 -30.22 8.36
CA ASN A 828 -7.21 -30.94 7.47
C ASN A 828 -6.73 -30.13 6.26
N THR A 829 -6.64 -28.81 6.42
CA THR A 829 -6.19 -27.86 5.40
C THR A 829 -5.00 -27.06 5.93
N GLU A 830 -4.01 -26.87 5.07
CA GLU A 830 -2.79 -26.12 5.38
C GLU A 830 -2.73 -24.90 4.45
N ILE A 831 -2.27 -23.77 4.98
CA ILE A 831 -2.16 -22.50 4.27
C ILE A 831 -0.76 -21.94 4.50
N TYR A 832 -0.16 -21.49 3.42
CA TYR A 832 1.15 -20.85 3.44
C TYR A 832 1.10 -19.56 2.63
N ILE A 833 1.68 -18.49 3.17
CA ILE A 833 1.86 -17.23 2.47
C ILE A 833 3.35 -17.08 2.20
N LEU A 834 3.73 -17.17 0.93
CA LEU A 834 5.12 -17.32 0.52
C LEU A 834 5.54 -16.24 -0.47
N ASP A 835 6.83 -15.91 -0.48
CA ASP A 835 7.42 -15.07 -1.52
C ASP A 835 7.67 -15.86 -2.83
N ALA A 836 8.24 -15.18 -3.83
CA ALA A 836 8.55 -15.78 -5.12
C ALA A 836 9.61 -16.89 -5.07
N GLN A 837 10.34 -17.03 -3.95
CA GLN A 837 11.36 -18.07 -3.71
C GLN A 837 10.85 -19.15 -2.74
N LEU A 838 9.53 -19.21 -2.52
CA LEU A 838 8.86 -20.16 -1.62
C LEU A 838 9.33 -20.03 -0.16
N GLN A 839 9.79 -18.86 0.26
CA GLN A 839 10.08 -18.59 1.67
C GLN A 839 8.84 -18.02 2.37
N PRO A 840 8.57 -18.39 3.63
CA PRO A 840 7.48 -17.78 4.39
C PRO A 840 7.73 -16.28 4.61
N VAL A 841 6.70 -15.47 4.37
CA VAL A 841 6.76 -14.03 4.63
C VAL A 841 6.36 -13.70 6.08
N PRO A 842 6.89 -12.61 6.66
CA PRO A 842 6.48 -12.15 7.98
C PRO A 842 4.98 -11.83 8.09
N VAL A 843 4.45 -11.88 9.32
CA VAL A 843 3.11 -11.36 9.63
C VAL A 843 3.02 -9.87 9.24
N GLY A 844 1.94 -9.53 8.51
CA GLY A 844 1.70 -8.21 7.93
C GLY A 844 2.23 -8.01 6.51
N VAL A 845 3.16 -8.86 6.05
CA VAL A 845 3.77 -8.76 4.70
C VAL A 845 2.92 -9.52 3.68
N ALA A 846 2.72 -8.92 2.51
CA ALA A 846 2.01 -9.56 1.41
C ALA A 846 2.85 -10.67 0.78
N GLY A 847 2.22 -11.81 0.50
CA GLY A 847 2.81 -12.90 -0.27
C GLY A 847 1.75 -13.65 -1.07
N GLU A 848 2.21 -14.61 -1.87
CA GLU A 848 1.33 -15.47 -2.65
C GLU A 848 0.78 -16.60 -1.76
N LEU A 849 -0.52 -16.89 -1.90
CA LEU A 849 -1.23 -17.88 -1.10
C LEU A 849 -1.08 -19.29 -1.69
N TYR A 850 -0.73 -20.26 -0.86
CA TYR A 850 -0.57 -21.67 -1.20
C TYR A 850 -1.42 -22.55 -0.28
N LEU A 851 -2.02 -23.60 -0.85
CA LEU A 851 -2.95 -24.47 -0.16
C LEU A 851 -2.42 -25.91 -0.11
N GLY A 852 -2.49 -26.55 1.05
CA GLY A 852 -2.09 -27.93 1.30
C GLY A 852 -3.17 -28.73 2.04
N GLY A 853 -2.91 -30.03 2.21
CA GLY A 853 -3.80 -30.92 2.97
C GLY A 853 -4.86 -31.66 2.13
N ALA A 854 -5.91 -32.11 2.81
CA ALA A 854 -6.92 -33.03 2.25
C ALA A 854 -7.86 -32.38 1.23
N CYS A 855 -7.95 -31.05 1.22
CA CYS A 855 -8.83 -30.25 0.36
C CYS A 855 -8.46 -30.29 -1.14
N LEU A 856 -7.23 -30.66 -1.48
CA LEU A 856 -6.72 -30.52 -2.84
C LEU A 856 -7.41 -31.45 -3.85
N ALA A 857 -7.78 -30.87 -5.00
CA ALA A 857 -8.14 -31.58 -6.21
C ALA A 857 -7.01 -32.50 -6.68
N ARG A 858 -7.36 -33.48 -7.53
CA ARG A 858 -6.37 -34.34 -8.16
C ARG A 858 -5.47 -33.52 -9.11
N GLY A 859 -6.06 -32.56 -9.82
CA GLY A 859 -5.40 -31.68 -10.78
C GLY A 859 -6.40 -31.21 -11.84
N TYR A 860 -5.87 -30.76 -12.97
CA TYR A 860 -6.66 -30.41 -14.15
C TYR A 860 -6.76 -31.62 -15.09
N LEU A 861 -7.98 -31.91 -15.55
CA LEU A 861 -8.26 -33.02 -16.46
C LEU A 861 -7.48 -32.83 -17.76
N ASN A 862 -6.78 -33.88 -18.22
CA ASN A 862 -6.02 -33.90 -19.48
C ASN A 862 -5.02 -32.73 -19.67
N ARG A 863 -4.52 -32.18 -18.56
CA ARG A 863 -3.61 -31.02 -18.52
C ARG A 863 -2.48 -31.25 -17.50
N ALA A 864 -1.63 -32.25 -17.77
CA ALA A 864 -0.54 -32.63 -16.87
C ALA A 864 0.49 -31.51 -16.65
N GLU A 865 0.80 -30.74 -17.69
CA GLU A 865 1.73 -29.61 -17.62
C GLU A 865 1.22 -28.51 -16.67
N LEU A 866 -0.01 -28.03 -16.89
CA LEU A 866 -0.66 -27.05 -16.02
C LEU A 866 -0.85 -27.58 -14.59
N THR A 867 -1.14 -28.88 -14.44
CA THR A 867 -1.23 -29.51 -13.11
C THR A 867 0.12 -29.47 -12.39
N SER A 868 1.23 -29.74 -13.08
CA SER A 868 2.56 -29.71 -12.47
C SER A 868 3.02 -28.28 -12.15
N GLU A 869 2.61 -27.30 -12.95
CA GLU A 869 2.85 -25.89 -12.72
C GLU A 869 2.12 -25.36 -11.46
N ARG A 870 0.84 -25.76 -11.28
CA ARG A 870 -0.01 -25.23 -10.21
C ARG A 870 -0.04 -26.09 -8.95
N PHE A 871 0.17 -27.40 -9.05
CA PHE A 871 0.24 -28.32 -7.90
C PHE A 871 1.69 -28.76 -7.68
N ILE A 872 2.47 -27.89 -7.05
CA ILE A 872 3.89 -28.10 -6.80
C ILE A 872 4.13 -29.07 -5.64
N ARG A 873 5.35 -29.59 -5.53
CA ARG A 873 5.76 -30.38 -4.36
C ARG A 873 5.67 -29.52 -3.10
N HIS A 874 5.20 -30.10 -1.99
CA HIS A 874 5.15 -29.42 -0.70
C HIS A 874 6.55 -29.30 -0.08
N PRO A 875 7.15 -28.09 0.02
CA PRO A 875 8.53 -27.93 0.47
C PRO A 875 8.69 -28.12 2.00
N PHE A 876 7.63 -27.94 2.77
CA PHE A 876 7.66 -28.05 4.24
C PHE A 876 7.13 -29.39 4.80
N SER A 877 6.89 -30.39 3.94
CA SER A 877 6.33 -31.69 4.35
C SER A 877 7.36 -32.80 4.18
N ASP A 878 7.45 -33.68 5.17
CA ASP A 878 8.26 -34.91 5.09
C ASP A 878 7.61 -35.96 4.16
N ASN A 879 6.33 -35.80 3.83
CA ASN A 879 5.64 -36.69 2.91
C ASN A 879 5.99 -36.33 1.45
N ALA A 880 6.72 -37.22 0.78
CA ALA A 880 7.14 -37.05 -0.61
C ALA A 880 5.97 -36.89 -1.62
N SER A 881 4.76 -37.35 -1.29
CA SER A 881 3.57 -37.20 -2.14
C SER A 881 2.72 -35.96 -1.79
N ALA A 882 3.09 -35.20 -0.76
CA ALA A 882 2.37 -33.97 -0.40
C ALA A 882 2.61 -32.89 -1.45
N ARG A 883 1.55 -32.15 -1.77
CA ARG A 883 1.54 -31.08 -2.77
C ARG A 883 1.02 -29.79 -2.16
N LEU A 884 1.45 -28.67 -2.74
CA LEU A 884 0.82 -27.36 -2.53
C LEU A 884 0.17 -26.91 -3.84
N TYR A 885 -1.04 -26.39 -3.75
CA TYR A 885 -1.68 -25.69 -4.85
C TYR A 885 -1.37 -24.19 -4.76
N ARG A 886 -0.84 -23.65 -5.86
CA ARG A 886 -0.49 -22.24 -6.06
C ARG A 886 -1.69 -21.46 -6.58
N THR A 887 -2.32 -20.64 -5.73
CA THR A 887 -3.61 -20.02 -6.05
C THR A 887 -3.51 -18.87 -7.06
N GLY A 888 -2.39 -18.15 -7.06
CA GLY A 888 -2.24 -16.86 -7.75
C GLY A 888 -2.81 -15.67 -6.97
N ASP A 889 -3.37 -15.89 -5.78
CA ASP A 889 -3.93 -14.85 -4.92
C ASP A 889 -2.86 -14.25 -4.00
N LEU A 890 -2.91 -12.94 -3.79
CA LEU A 890 -2.08 -12.23 -2.82
C LEU A 890 -2.83 -12.12 -1.49
N ALA A 891 -2.14 -12.45 -0.41
CA ALA A 891 -2.69 -12.44 0.94
C ALA A 891 -1.62 -12.06 1.96
N ARG A 892 -2.04 -11.76 3.19
CA ARG A 892 -1.14 -11.64 4.34
C ARG A 892 -1.75 -12.22 5.60
N TYR A 893 -0.91 -12.68 6.51
CA TYR A 893 -1.35 -12.98 7.87
C TYR A 893 -1.44 -11.69 8.68
N VAL A 894 -2.47 -11.59 9.51
CA VAL A 894 -2.53 -10.60 10.60
C VAL A 894 -2.10 -11.24 11.92
N ALA A 895 -1.90 -10.41 12.96
CA ALA A 895 -1.29 -10.83 14.23
C ALA A 895 -2.04 -11.97 14.94
N ASP A 896 -3.34 -12.09 14.73
CA ASP A 896 -4.15 -13.17 15.29
C ASP A 896 -4.17 -14.43 14.41
N GLY A 897 -3.39 -14.50 13.32
CA GLY A 897 -3.32 -15.65 12.42
C GLY A 897 -4.50 -15.78 11.46
N ASN A 898 -5.45 -14.85 11.43
CA ASN A 898 -6.37 -14.73 10.30
C ASN A 898 -5.60 -14.30 9.04
N VAL A 899 -6.15 -14.66 7.89
CA VAL A 899 -5.62 -14.29 6.57
C VAL A 899 -6.48 -13.18 5.98
N GLU A 900 -5.83 -12.10 5.53
CA GLU A 900 -6.44 -11.05 4.72
C GLU A 900 -6.15 -11.30 3.25
N PHE A 901 -7.18 -11.21 2.41
CA PHE A 901 -7.04 -11.26 0.95
C PHE A 901 -6.75 -9.86 0.41
N LEU A 902 -5.71 -9.72 -0.40
CA LEU A 902 -5.23 -8.44 -0.94
C LEU A 902 -5.53 -8.27 -2.42
N GLY A 903 -5.90 -9.34 -3.12
CA GLY A 903 -6.16 -9.33 -4.55
C GLY A 903 -5.50 -10.50 -5.26
N ARG A 904 -5.26 -10.34 -6.56
CA ARG A 904 -4.61 -11.34 -7.41
C ARG A 904 -3.30 -10.82 -7.97
N LYS A 905 -2.35 -11.74 -8.14
CA LYS A 905 -1.06 -11.47 -8.78
C LYS A 905 -1.17 -11.53 -10.30
N ASP A 906 -2.09 -12.33 -10.81
CA ASP A 906 -2.36 -12.50 -12.24
C ASP A 906 -3.59 -11.70 -12.71
N GLU A 907 -3.86 -11.74 -14.01
CA GLU A 907 -4.94 -11.00 -14.69
C GLU A 907 -6.31 -11.65 -14.52
N GLN A 908 -6.40 -12.68 -13.68
CA GLN A 908 -7.66 -13.32 -13.38
C GLN A 908 -8.50 -12.41 -12.48
N VAL A 909 -9.78 -12.31 -12.77
CA VAL A 909 -10.71 -11.43 -12.05
C VAL A 909 -11.92 -12.22 -11.58
N LYS A 910 -12.59 -11.70 -10.54
CA LYS A 910 -13.88 -12.19 -10.08
C LYS A 910 -14.94 -11.14 -10.35
N LEU A 911 -15.98 -11.52 -11.10
CA LEU A 911 -17.06 -10.64 -11.50
C LEU A 911 -18.40 -11.35 -11.23
N ARG A 912 -19.20 -10.83 -10.29
CA ARG A 912 -20.52 -11.37 -9.91
C ARG A 912 -20.47 -12.84 -9.46
N GLY A 913 -19.39 -13.21 -8.77
CA GLY A 913 -19.12 -14.58 -8.32
C GLY A 913 -18.49 -15.50 -9.37
N TYR A 914 -18.37 -15.06 -10.62
CA TYR A 914 -17.74 -15.83 -11.70
C TYR A 914 -16.24 -15.57 -11.71
N ARG A 915 -15.45 -16.65 -11.81
CA ARG A 915 -14.01 -16.59 -12.05
C ARG A 915 -13.79 -16.42 -13.56
N ILE A 916 -13.22 -15.29 -13.96
CA ILE A 916 -13.01 -14.91 -15.36
C ILE A 916 -11.51 -14.72 -15.60
N GLU A 917 -11.00 -15.38 -16.63
CA GLU A 917 -9.66 -15.13 -17.17
C GLU A 917 -9.80 -14.11 -18.29
N LEU A 918 -9.24 -12.90 -18.12
CA LEU A 918 -9.34 -11.84 -19.14
C LEU A 918 -8.72 -12.29 -20.46
N GLY A 919 -7.66 -13.11 -20.41
CA GLY A 919 -7.05 -13.72 -21.59
C GLY A 919 -7.99 -14.60 -22.42
N GLU A 920 -9.01 -15.25 -21.82
CA GLU A 920 -10.00 -16.05 -22.59
C GLU A 920 -10.89 -15.15 -23.45
N ILE A 921 -11.21 -13.96 -22.93
CA ILE A 921 -11.99 -12.93 -23.62
C ILE A 921 -11.15 -12.29 -24.73
N GLU A 922 -9.90 -11.95 -24.42
CA GLU A 922 -8.93 -11.38 -25.37
C GLU A 922 -8.64 -12.34 -26.54
N ALA A 923 -8.50 -13.64 -26.25
CA ALA A 923 -8.29 -14.67 -27.27
C ALA A 923 -9.49 -14.77 -28.23
N VAL A 924 -10.72 -14.86 -27.72
CA VAL A 924 -11.93 -14.94 -28.56
C VAL A 924 -12.13 -13.67 -29.39
N LEU A 925 -11.83 -12.50 -28.82
CA LEU A 925 -11.85 -11.23 -29.55
C LEU A 925 -10.83 -11.21 -30.69
N SER A 926 -9.62 -11.70 -30.44
CA SER A 926 -8.54 -11.75 -31.43
C SER A 926 -8.81 -12.73 -32.58
N GLU A 927 -9.75 -13.68 -32.42
CA GLU A 927 -10.21 -14.55 -33.52
C GLU A 927 -11.13 -13.83 -34.52
N HIS A 928 -11.68 -12.66 -34.18
CA HIS A 928 -12.60 -11.94 -35.05
C HIS A 928 -11.86 -11.16 -36.14
N ARG A 929 -12.28 -11.29 -37.41
CA ARG A 929 -11.57 -10.76 -38.60
C ARG A 929 -11.26 -9.26 -38.58
N LEU A 930 -12.01 -8.48 -37.81
CA LEU A 930 -11.84 -7.03 -37.72
C LEU A 930 -10.89 -6.60 -36.60
N VAL A 931 -10.53 -7.49 -35.67
CA VAL A 931 -9.76 -7.16 -34.46
C VAL A 931 -8.29 -7.51 -34.67
N ARG A 932 -7.43 -6.49 -34.61
CA ARG A 932 -5.96 -6.62 -34.67
C ARG A 932 -5.37 -6.97 -33.31
N GLU A 933 -5.82 -6.28 -32.26
CA GLU A 933 -5.39 -6.48 -30.87
C GLU A 933 -6.59 -6.29 -29.94
N ALA A 934 -6.60 -6.98 -28.81
CA ALA A 934 -7.65 -6.85 -27.81
C ALA A 934 -7.08 -6.90 -26.39
N ALA A 935 -7.64 -6.07 -25.51
CA ALA A 935 -7.42 -6.13 -24.08
C ALA A 935 -8.77 -6.14 -23.36
N ALA A 936 -8.94 -6.99 -22.37
CA ALA A 936 -10.12 -6.98 -21.51
C ALA A 936 -9.71 -6.50 -20.10
N VAL A 937 -10.61 -5.78 -19.43
CA VAL A 937 -10.41 -5.36 -18.04
C VAL A 937 -11.76 -5.30 -17.32
N VAL A 938 -11.76 -5.60 -16.02
CA VAL A 938 -12.89 -5.27 -15.15
C VAL A 938 -12.64 -3.89 -14.58
N ARG A 939 -13.50 -2.94 -14.92
CA ARG A 939 -13.48 -1.59 -14.35
C ARG A 939 -14.47 -1.47 -13.22
N GLU A 940 -14.12 -0.64 -12.25
CA GLU A 940 -14.98 -0.20 -11.15
C GLU A 940 -14.88 1.32 -11.09
N ASP A 941 -15.51 1.99 -12.07
CA ASP A 941 -15.52 3.46 -12.11
C ASP A 941 -16.47 4.05 -11.04
N VAL A 942 -17.39 3.24 -10.53
CA VAL A 942 -18.24 3.51 -9.35
C VAL A 942 -18.06 2.36 -8.36
N ALA A 943 -17.80 2.66 -7.09
CA ALA A 943 -17.57 1.65 -6.05
C ALA A 943 -18.76 0.67 -5.96
N GLY A 944 -18.48 -0.63 -6.07
CA GLY A 944 -19.45 -1.72 -6.10
C GLY A 944 -19.98 -2.11 -7.49
N ASP A 945 -19.80 -1.28 -8.52
CA ASP A 945 -20.26 -1.56 -9.89
C ASP A 945 -19.10 -1.99 -10.80
N LYS A 946 -18.77 -3.28 -10.71
CA LYS A 946 -17.76 -3.90 -11.58
C LYS A 946 -18.37 -4.25 -12.94
N ARG A 947 -17.74 -3.77 -14.02
CA ARG A 947 -18.12 -4.05 -15.40
C ARG A 947 -16.95 -4.55 -16.24
N LEU A 948 -17.20 -5.55 -17.08
CA LEU A 948 -16.22 -6.06 -18.03
C LEU A 948 -16.22 -5.18 -19.28
N VAL A 949 -15.09 -4.55 -19.57
CA VAL A 949 -14.89 -3.69 -20.75
C VAL A 949 -13.83 -4.32 -21.64
N ALA A 950 -14.09 -4.39 -22.94
CA ALA A 950 -13.10 -4.78 -23.94
C ALA A 950 -12.62 -3.58 -24.74
N TYR A 951 -11.31 -3.48 -24.91
CA TYR A 951 -10.64 -2.51 -25.77
C TYR A 951 -10.14 -3.26 -26.98
N VAL A 952 -10.50 -2.80 -28.16
CA VAL A 952 -10.16 -3.45 -29.42
C VAL A 952 -9.45 -2.45 -30.32
N VAL A 953 -8.38 -2.90 -30.94
CA VAL A 953 -7.76 -2.19 -32.06
C VAL A 953 -8.19 -2.91 -33.33
N VAL A 954 -8.73 -2.17 -34.29
CA VAL A 954 -9.24 -2.76 -35.53
C VAL A 954 -8.17 -2.80 -36.62
N HIS A 955 -8.29 -3.75 -37.54
CA HIS A 955 -7.52 -3.70 -38.79
C HIS A 955 -7.95 -2.47 -39.60
N ALA A 956 -6.98 -1.69 -40.11
CA ALA A 956 -7.28 -0.66 -41.09
C ALA A 956 -7.85 -1.35 -42.34
N ASP A 957 -9.10 -1.06 -42.65
CA ASP A 957 -9.79 -1.70 -43.78
C ASP A 957 -9.26 -1.13 -45.11
N GLU A 958 -8.62 -1.97 -45.93
CA GLU A 958 -8.24 -1.63 -47.30
C GLU A 958 -9.47 -1.38 -48.21
N SER A 959 -10.70 -1.66 -47.74
CA SER A 959 -11.94 -1.38 -48.48
C SER A 959 -12.59 -0.02 -48.17
N VAL A 960 -12.02 0.80 -47.28
CA VAL A 960 -12.43 2.20 -47.08
C VAL A 960 -11.43 3.13 -47.78
N THR A 961 -11.45 3.14 -49.11
CA THR A 961 -10.74 4.16 -49.89
C THR A 961 -11.57 5.44 -49.95
N GLY A 962 -11.20 6.43 -49.13
CA GLY A 962 -11.49 7.85 -49.39
C GLY A 962 -12.17 8.59 -48.25
N GLY A 963 -11.38 9.22 -47.38
CA GLY A 963 -11.82 10.21 -46.40
C GLY A 963 -11.02 10.13 -45.11
N ASP A 964 -10.43 11.25 -44.68
CA ASP A 964 -9.64 11.37 -43.46
C ASP A 964 -10.38 10.80 -42.23
N LEU A 965 -9.81 9.76 -41.61
CA LEU A 965 -10.30 9.10 -40.39
C LEU A 965 -10.15 9.97 -39.12
N ARG A 966 -10.25 11.30 -39.22
CA ARG A 966 -10.10 12.20 -38.07
C ARG A 966 -11.37 12.90 -37.61
N ASP A 967 -12.46 12.91 -38.39
CA ASP A 967 -13.66 13.67 -38.00
C ASP A 967 -14.99 12.91 -37.93
N GLU A 968 -15.10 11.65 -38.37
CA GLU A 968 -16.37 10.90 -38.26
C GLU A 968 -16.14 9.39 -38.03
N VAL A 969 -15.75 8.99 -36.81
CA VAL A 969 -16.31 7.73 -36.28
C VAL A 969 -17.76 8.04 -35.95
N SER A 970 -18.65 7.85 -36.92
CA SER A 970 -20.09 7.96 -36.64
C SER A 970 -20.39 7.04 -35.46
N SER A 971 -21.18 7.52 -34.49
CA SER A 971 -21.67 6.70 -33.38
C SER A 971 -22.40 5.44 -33.86
N GLU A 972 -22.81 5.39 -35.13
CA GLU A 972 -23.40 4.23 -35.78
C GLU A 972 -22.38 3.12 -36.08
N TRP A 973 -21.18 3.43 -36.59
CA TRP A 973 -20.18 2.40 -36.91
C TRP A 973 -19.60 1.73 -35.66
N SER A 974 -19.37 2.50 -34.59
CA SER A 974 -18.91 1.96 -33.30
C SER A 974 -19.97 1.08 -32.62
N VAL A 975 -21.26 1.43 -32.76
CA VAL A 975 -22.39 0.62 -32.28
C VAL A 975 -22.57 -0.66 -33.10
N GLU A 976 -22.40 -0.59 -34.43
CA GLU A 976 -22.50 -1.76 -35.31
C GLU A 976 -21.35 -2.75 -35.07
N LEU A 977 -20.11 -2.27 -34.96
CA LEU A 977 -18.95 -3.09 -34.59
C LEU A 977 -19.10 -3.71 -33.20
N SER A 978 -19.54 -2.93 -32.20
CA SER A 978 -19.81 -3.45 -30.85
C SER A 978 -20.86 -4.55 -30.84
N SER A 979 -21.89 -4.41 -31.69
CA SER A 979 -22.95 -5.40 -31.85
C SER A 979 -22.45 -6.67 -32.53
N GLU A 980 -21.60 -6.53 -33.55
CA GLU A 980 -20.95 -7.63 -34.26
C GLU A 980 -20.01 -8.42 -33.34
N LEU A 981 -19.11 -7.74 -32.63
CA LEU A 981 -18.18 -8.35 -31.68
C LEU A 981 -18.94 -9.05 -30.55
N ARG A 982 -19.98 -8.41 -30.00
CA ARG A 982 -20.85 -9.02 -29.00
C ARG A 982 -21.52 -10.29 -29.52
N ARG A 983 -21.96 -10.31 -30.77
CA ARG A 983 -22.57 -11.50 -31.40
C ARG A 983 -21.56 -12.64 -31.54
N HIS A 984 -20.39 -12.37 -32.12
CA HIS A 984 -19.30 -13.36 -32.24
C HIS A 984 -18.90 -13.94 -30.88
N MET A 985 -18.78 -13.10 -29.86
CA MET A 985 -18.44 -13.56 -28.51
C MET A 985 -19.55 -14.41 -27.88
N LYS A 986 -20.83 -14.09 -28.10
CA LYS A 986 -21.96 -14.88 -27.58
C LYS A 986 -22.03 -16.29 -28.16
N GLU A 987 -21.45 -16.53 -29.34
CA GLU A 987 -21.38 -17.87 -29.94
C GLU A 987 -20.35 -18.78 -29.22
N LYS A 988 -19.32 -18.19 -28.61
CA LYS A 988 -18.15 -18.91 -28.07
C LYS A 988 -17.99 -18.83 -26.55
N LEU A 989 -18.47 -17.74 -25.95
CA LEU A 989 -18.32 -17.43 -24.53
C LEU A 989 -19.66 -17.44 -23.80
N PRO A 990 -19.69 -17.85 -22.52
CA PRO A 990 -20.85 -17.64 -21.65
C PRO A 990 -21.20 -16.16 -21.53
N GLU A 991 -22.49 -15.86 -21.30
CA GLU A 991 -23.01 -14.49 -21.21
C GLU A 991 -22.25 -13.61 -20.21
N TYR A 992 -21.85 -14.15 -19.05
CA TYR A 992 -21.11 -13.40 -18.02
C TYR A 992 -19.66 -13.06 -18.41
N MET A 993 -19.11 -13.67 -19.46
CA MET A 993 -17.78 -13.37 -20.01
C MET A 993 -17.83 -12.41 -21.21
N VAL A 994 -19.03 -12.04 -21.69
CA VAL A 994 -19.18 -11.10 -22.79
C VAL A 994 -19.10 -9.66 -22.23
N PRO A 995 -18.14 -8.83 -22.68
CA PRO A 995 -17.99 -7.45 -22.22
C PRO A 995 -19.28 -6.65 -22.33
N SER A 996 -19.59 -5.83 -21.32
CA SER A 996 -20.74 -4.93 -21.35
C SER A 996 -20.50 -3.74 -22.27
N SER A 997 -19.25 -3.35 -22.48
CA SER A 997 -18.84 -2.27 -23.40
C SER A 997 -17.63 -2.67 -24.25
N PHE A 998 -17.57 -2.16 -25.47
CA PHE A 998 -16.47 -2.31 -26.42
C PHE A 998 -15.95 -0.91 -26.80
N MET A 999 -14.67 -0.66 -26.60
CA MET A 999 -14.02 0.60 -26.93
C MET A 999 -13.00 0.38 -28.03
N VAL A 1000 -13.07 1.17 -29.11
CA VAL A 1000 -12.09 1.13 -30.19
C VAL A 1000 -10.94 2.07 -29.84
N LEU A 1001 -9.70 1.57 -29.89
CA LEU A 1001 -8.49 2.36 -29.71
C LEU A 1001 -7.65 2.33 -31.00
N GLU A 1002 -6.86 3.38 -31.24
CA GLU A 1002 -5.86 3.38 -32.33
C GLU A 1002 -4.75 2.37 -32.05
N GLU A 1003 -4.32 2.28 -30.79
CA GLU A 1003 -3.35 1.33 -30.26
C GLU A 1003 -3.63 1.03 -28.79
N LEU A 1004 -3.20 -0.15 -28.31
CA LEU A 1004 -3.23 -0.45 -26.88
C LEU A 1004 -2.06 0.28 -26.19
N PRO A 1005 -2.30 1.01 -25.07
CA PRO A 1005 -1.21 1.64 -24.32
C PRO A 1005 -0.26 0.56 -23.80
N LEU A 1006 1.05 0.77 -23.93
CA LEU A 1006 2.07 -0.19 -23.50
C LEU A 1006 2.92 0.38 -22.37
N THR A 1007 3.27 -0.47 -21.40
CA THR A 1007 4.31 -0.20 -20.41
C THR A 1007 5.69 -0.09 -21.09
N PRO A 1008 6.72 0.50 -20.43
CA PRO A 1008 8.10 0.50 -20.93
C PRO A 1008 8.68 -0.90 -21.22
N SER A 1009 8.05 -1.95 -20.67
CA SER A 1009 8.40 -3.36 -20.91
C SER A 1009 7.75 -3.99 -22.15
N GLY A 1010 6.93 -3.23 -22.89
CA GLY A 1010 6.22 -3.69 -24.09
C GLY A 1010 4.94 -4.48 -23.85
N LYS A 1011 4.46 -4.55 -22.60
CA LYS A 1011 3.17 -5.17 -22.23
C LYS A 1011 2.05 -4.13 -22.18
N VAL A 1012 0.81 -4.52 -22.45
CA VAL A 1012 -0.38 -3.64 -22.33
C VAL A 1012 -0.48 -3.04 -20.92
N ASP A 1013 -0.51 -1.71 -20.84
CA ASP A 1013 -0.75 -0.96 -19.62
C ASP A 1013 -2.26 -0.80 -19.40
N ARG A 1014 -2.84 -1.74 -18.65
CA ARG A 1014 -4.27 -1.72 -18.35
C ARG A 1014 -4.70 -0.57 -17.44
N ARG A 1015 -3.78 0.08 -16.71
CA ARG A 1015 -4.08 1.26 -15.89
C ARG A 1015 -4.25 2.52 -16.74
N ALA A 1016 -3.55 2.56 -17.89
CA ALA A 1016 -3.65 3.64 -18.86
C ALA A 1016 -4.86 3.51 -19.81
N LEU A 1017 -5.66 2.43 -19.72
CA LEU A 1017 -6.83 2.26 -20.57
C LEU A 1017 -7.93 3.28 -20.22
N PRO A 1018 -8.52 3.98 -21.21
CA PRO A 1018 -9.50 5.05 -20.98
C PRO A 1018 -10.84 4.53 -20.44
N ALA A 1019 -11.56 5.32 -19.64
CA ALA A 1019 -12.91 4.95 -19.19
C ALA A 1019 -13.96 5.09 -20.32
N PRO A 1020 -15.00 4.23 -20.39
CA PRO A 1020 -16.10 4.37 -21.34
C PRO A 1020 -16.80 5.73 -21.26
N GLU A 1021 -17.11 6.34 -22.40
CA GLU A 1021 -17.54 7.75 -22.52
C GLU A 1021 -18.89 8.12 -21.90
N GLU A 1022 -19.66 7.16 -21.36
CA GLU A 1022 -20.96 7.43 -20.72
C GLU A 1022 -20.88 8.35 -19.48
N GLY A 1023 -19.67 8.64 -18.97
CA GLY A 1023 -19.42 9.62 -17.92
C GLY A 1023 -18.43 10.75 -18.26
N ARG A 1024 -17.99 10.88 -19.53
CA ARG A 1024 -16.89 11.81 -19.89
C ARG A 1024 -17.32 13.16 -20.48
N ARG A 1025 -18.60 13.38 -20.77
CA ARG A 1025 -19.04 14.63 -21.41
C ARG A 1025 -19.12 15.86 -20.48
N GLU A 1026 -18.70 15.77 -19.22
CA GLU A 1026 -18.77 16.91 -18.29
C GLU A 1026 -17.42 17.47 -17.81
N ILE A 1027 -16.25 16.88 -18.12
CA ILE A 1027 -14.98 17.27 -17.48
C ILE A 1027 -13.76 17.30 -18.43
N GLU A 1028 -13.91 17.66 -19.71
CA GLU A 1028 -12.74 18.08 -20.52
C GLU A 1028 -12.91 19.52 -21.00
N GLU A 1029 -12.06 20.38 -20.43
CA GLU A 1029 -11.51 21.63 -20.95
C GLU A 1029 -12.50 22.78 -21.27
N GLN A 1030 -12.86 23.52 -20.22
CA GLN A 1030 -13.06 24.96 -20.36
C GLN A 1030 -12.03 25.69 -19.52
N TYR A 1031 -11.12 26.41 -20.17
CA TYR A 1031 -10.48 27.57 -19.57
C TYR A 1031 -11.60 28.46 -19.01
N VAL A 1032 -11.68 28.57 -17.70
CA VAL A 1032 -12.61 29.48 -17.02
C VAL A 1032 -11.78 30.67 -16.55
N GLY A 1033 -11.97 31.83 -17.18
CA GLY A 1033 -11.30 33.05 -16.79
C GLY A 1033 -11.77 33.58 -15.42
N PRO A 1034 -11.06 34.57 -14.84
CA PRO A 1034 -11.45 35.24 -13.60
C PRO A 1034 -12.89 35.79 -13.64
N ARG A 1035 -13.68 35.52 -12.60
CA ARG A 1035 -15.10 35.95 -12.53
C ARG A 1035 -15.31 37.23 -11.73
N ASN A 1036 -14.32 37.64 -10.94
CA ASN A 1036 -14.34 38.88 -10.16
C ASN A 1036 -12.93 39.48 -10.02
N VAL A 1037 -12.84 40.72 -9.54
CA VAL A 1037 -11.60 41.50 -9.40
C VAL A 1037 -10.56 40.78 -8.53
N VAL A 1038 -10.99 40.05 -7.51
CA VAL A 1038 -10.08 39.29 -6.64
C VAL A 1038 -9.49 38.09 -7.40
N GLU A 1039 -10.29 37.36 -8.19
CA GLU A 1039 -9.77 36.29 -9.07
C GLU A 1039 -8.82 36.85 -10.12
N GLU A 1040 -9.08 38.06 -10.64
CA GLU A 1040 -8.25 38.71 -11.65
C GLU A 1040 -6.89 39.13 -11.09
N VAL A 1041 -6.86 39.70 -9.88
CA VAL A 1041 -5.61 40.04 -9.19
C VAL A 1041 -4.80 38.78 -8.88
N VAL A 1042 -5.42 37.72 -8.37
CA VAL A 1042 -4.71 36.47 -8.03
C VAL A 1042 -4.21 35.76 -9.29
N ALA A 1043 -5.04 35.62 -10.32
CA ALA A 1043 -4.64 35.03 -11.60
C ALA A 1043 -3.55 35.85 -12.31
N GLY A 1044 -3.61 37.19 -12.24
CA GLY A 1044 -2.59 38.08 -12.78
C GLY A 1044 -1.25 37.95 -12.05
N ILE A 1045 -1.26 37.82 -10.71
CA ILE A 1045 -0.06 37.52 -9.91
C ILE A 1045 0.55 36.17 -10.34
N TRP A 1046 -0.28 35.15 -10.59
CA TRP A 1046 0.21 33.84 -11.04
C TRP A 1046 0.81 33.91 -12.45
N ALA A 1047 0.13 34.57 -13.39
CA ALA A 1047 0.63 34.75 -14.75
C ALA A 1047 2.01 35.42 -14.77
N GLU A 1048 2.20 36.47 -13.95
CA GLU A 1048 3.47 37.19 -13.85
C GLU A 1048 4.59 36.33 -13.23
N VAL A 1049 4.28 35.61 -12.15
CA VAL A 1049 5.27 34.79 -11.41
C VAL A 1049 5.64 33.53 -12.19
N LEU A 1050 4.66 32.85 -12.80
CA LEU A 1050 4.84 31.63 -13.59
C LEU A 1050 5.33 31.91 -15.01
N LYS A 1051 5.26 33.17 -15.47
CA LYS A 1051 5.58 33.60 -16.85
C LYS A 1051 4.72 32.89 -17.90
N VAL A 1052 3.42 32.74 -17.63
CA VAL A 1052 2.42 32.18 -18.54
C VAL A 1052 1.47 33.28 -19.01
N GLU A 1053 0.93 33.17 -20.22
CA GLU A 1053 0.08 34.23 -20.81
C GLU A 1053 -1.30 34.34 -20.14
N GLN A 1054 -1.90 33.21 -19.76
CA GLN A 1054 -3.22 33.15 -19.12
C GLN A 1054 -3.26 32.06 -18.04
N VAL A 1055 -4.04 32.31 -16.98
CA VAL A 1055 -4.27 31.37 -15.87
C VAL A 1055 -5.78 31.29 -15.65
N GLY A 1056 -6.36 30.12 -15.88
CA GLY A 1056 -7.74 29.80 -15.55
C GLY A 1056 -7.94 29.62 -14.06
N ILE A 1057 -9.17 29.86 -13.58
CA ILE A 1057 -9.44 29.84 -12.13
C ILE A 1057 -9.35 28.44 -11.50
N TYR A 1058 -9.45 27.39 -12.31
CA TYR A 1058 -9.32 25.99 -11.92
C TYR A 1058 -7.96 25.39 -12.30
N ASP A 1059 -7.08 26.17 -12.93
CA ASP A 1059 -5.74 25.71 -13.28
C ASP A 1059 -4.94 25.48 -11.99
N ASN A 1060 -4.20 24.38 -11.97
CA ASN A 1060 -3.38 24.01 -10.84
C ASN A 1060 -2.02 24.73 -10.90
N PHE A 1061 -1.67 25.46 -9.84
CA PHE A 1061 -0.42 26.21 -9.70
C PHE A 1061 0.82 25.36 -10.03
N PHE A 1062 0.85 24.10 -9.58
CA PHE A 1062 2.00 23.22 -9.72
C PHE A 1062 2.08 22.58 -11.11
N GLU A 1063 0.94 22.35 -11.76
CA GLU A 1063 0.87 21.84 -13.15
C GLU A 1063 1.32 22.91 -14.16
N LEU A 1064 1.05 24.18 -13.87
CA LEU A 1064 1.54 25.32 -14.64
C LEU A 1064 3.04 25.62 -14.45
N GLY A 1065 3.81 24.69 -13.89
CA GLY A 1065 5.26 24.84 -13.65
C GLY A 1065 5.61 25.57 -12.35
N GLY A 1066 4.62 25.84 -11.50
CA GLY A 1066 4.83 26.43 -10.18
C GLY A 1066 5.63 25.51 -9.26
N HIS A 1067 6.58 26.09 -8.53
CA HIS A 1067 7.33 25.38 -7.51
C HIS A 1067 7.36 26.19 -6.20
N SER A 1068 7.92 25.59 -5.16
CA SER A 1068 7.93 26.13 -3.79
C SER A 1068 8.44 27.57 -3.68
N LEU A 1069 9.40 27.96 -4.51
CA LEU A 1069 9.93 29.34 -4.52
C LEU A 1069 8.91 30.34 -5.11
N LEU A 1070 8.28 29.97 -6.21
CA LEU A 1070 7.24 30.77 -6.87
C LEU A 1070 5.99 30.87 -6.00
N ALA A 1071 5.63 29.79 -5.29
CA ALA A 1071 4.53 29.78 -4.33
C ALA A 1071 4.69 30.86 -3.24
N THR A 1072 5.92 31.05 -2.72
CA THR A 1072 6.20 32.10 -1.73
C THR A 1072 6.07 33.50 -2.32
N GLN A 1073 6.52 33.71 -3.56
CA GLN A 1073 6.37 34.99 -4.26
C GLN A 1073 4.89 35.32 -4.51
N VAL A 1074 4.12 34.34 -4.99
CA VAL A 1074 2.66 34.45 -5.15
C VAL A 1074 2.00 34.85 -3.84
N ILE A 1075 2.23 34.10 -2.75
CA ILE A 1075 1.59 34.40 -1.46
C ILE A 1075 2.03 35.76 -0.93
N SER A 1076 3.32 36.13 -1.02
CA SER A 1076 3.80 37.46 -0.61
C SER A 1076 3.09 38.58 -1.39
N ARG A 1077 2.92 38.42 -2.71
CA ARG A 1077 2.23 39.40 -3.56
C ARG A 1077 0.74 39.43 -3.27
N VAL A 1078 0.09 38.29 -3.06
CA VAL A 1078 -1.32 38.22 -2.66
C VAL A 1078 -1.53 38.91 -1.30
N ARG A 1079 -0.69 38.64 -0.29
CA ARG A 1079 -0.75 39.31 1.02
C ARG A 1079 -0.63 40.83 0.88
N LYS A 1080 0.31 41.30 0.05
CA LYS A 1080 0.54 42.73 -0.19
C LYS A 1080 -0.61 43.40 -0.96
N SER A 1081 -1.07 42.77 -2.03
CA SER A 1081 -2.11 43.32 -2.92
C SER A 1081 -3.50 43.28 -2.28
N LEU A 1082 -3.81 42.25 -1.50
CA LEU A 1082 -5.11 42.07 -0.86
C LEU A 1082 -5.12 42.43 0.64
N GLN A 1083 -3.98 42.83 1.23
CA GLN A 1083 -3.85 43.18 2.66
C GLN A 1083 -4.43 42.09 3.59
N VAL A 1084 -4.16 40.82 3.26
CA VAL A 1084 -4.65 39.64 3.98
C VAL A 1084 -3.46 38.80 4.47
N GLU A 1085 -3.56 38.22 5.65
CA GLU A 1085 -2.57 37.27 6.15
C GLU A 1085 -2.97 35.84 5.75
N LEU A 1086 -2.34 35.31 4.71
CA LEU A 1086 -2.57 33.95 4.20
C LEU A 1086 -1.36 33.05 4.45
N PRO A 1087 -1.48 31.95 5.21
CA PRO A 1087 -0.41 30.96 5.34
C PRO A 1087 -0.01 30.40 3.96
N LEU A 1088 1.28 30.12 3.76
CA LEU A 1088 1.74 29.51 2.49
C LEU A 1088 1.11 28.12 2.26
N ARG A 1089 0.81 27.40 3.35
CA ARG A 1089 0.13 26.10 3.32
C ARG A 1089 -1.18 26.14 2.55
N THR A 1090 -1.90 27.26 2.56
CA THR A 1090 -3.19 27.41 1.88
C THR A 1090 -3.08 27.15 0.38
N LEU A 1091 -1.99 27.57 -0.27
CA LEU A 1091 -1.77 27.29 -1.70
C LEU A 1091 -1.49 25.80 -1.98
N PHE A 1092 -0.93 25.07 -1.02
CA PHE A 1092 -0.71 23.63 -1.16
C PHE A 1092 -1.99 22.81 -0.90
N GLU A 1093 -2.85 23.29 -0.01
CA GLU A 1093 -4.16 22.69 0.25
C GLU A 1093 -5.18 23.01 -0.85
N GLN A 1094 -5.07 24.20 -1.45
CA GLN A 1094 -5.97 24.73 -2.48
C GLN A 1094 -5.15 25.27 -3.66
N PRO A 1095 -4.61 24.41 -4.53
CA PRO A 1095 -3.66 24.79 -5.58
C PRO A 1095 -4.30 25.45 -6.80
N THR A 1096 -5.51 25.99 -6.69
CA THR A 1096 -6.22 26.69 -7.77
C THR A 1096 -6.58 28.11 -7.32
N VAL A 1097 -6.71 29.05 -8.26
CA VAL A 1097 -7.13 30.43 -7.97
C VAL A 1097 -8.48 30.43 -7.24
N ALA A 1098 -9.45 29.64 -7.71
CA ALA A 1098 -10.76 29.50 -7.09
C ALA A 1098 -10.68 28.91 -5.67
N GLY A 1099 -9.78 27.96 -5.44
CA GLY A 1099 -9.55 27.39 -4.11
C GLY A 1099 -8.93 28.39 -3.14
N LEU A 1100 -7.91 29.13 -3.57
CA LEU A 1100 -7.21 30.12 -2.73
C LEU A 1100 -8.16 31.27 -2.31
N ILE A 1101 -9.08 31.66 -3.19
CA ILE A 1101 -10.02 32.75 -2.93
C ILE A 1101 -11.09 32.37 -1.91
N LYS A 1102 -11.52 31.10 -1.86
CA LYS A 1102 -12.42 30.64 -0.78
C LYS A 1102 -11.81 30.92 0.60
N GLU A 1103 -10.50 30.76 0.73
CA GLU A 1103 -9.77 31.00 1.98
C GLU A 1103 -9.56 32.49 2.26
N VAL A 1104 -9.30 33.31 1.23
CA VAL A 1104 -9.29 34.78 1.34
C VAL A 1104 -10.65 35.29 1.85
N VAL A 1105 -11.74 34.83 1.25
CA VAL A 1105 -13.12 35.19 1.64
C VAL A 1105 -13.43 34.74 3.08
N ARG A 1106 -12.96 33.54 3.46
CA ARG A 1106 -13.09 33.05 4.84
C ARG A 1106 -12.39 33.96 5.86
N ILE A 1107 -11.23 34.52 5.51
CA ILE A 1107 -10.46 35.42 6.39
C ILE A 1107 -11.12 36.79 6.51
N TRP A 1108 -11.69 37.32 5.42
CA TRP A 1108 -12.41 38.60 5.43
C TRP A 1108 -13.77 38.55 6.14
N GLY A 1109 -14.33 37.35 6.35
CA GLY A 1109 -15.40 37.11 7.32
C GLY A 1109 -16.82 37.51 6.89
N ASP A 1110 -17.01 38.10 5.70
CA ASP A 1110 -18.34 38.41 5.16
C ASP A 1110 -18.33 38.48 3.61
N PRO A 1111 -19.05 37.58 2.90
CA PRO A 1111 -19.18 37.62 1.43
C PRO A 1111 -19.76 38.95 0.91
N ASP A 1112 -20.63 39.61 1.69
CA ASP A 1112 -21.32 40.84 1.27
C ASP A 1112 -20.36 42.05 1.23
N VAL A 1113 -19.31 42.05 2.06
CA VAL A 1113 -18.26 43.09 2.06
C VAL A 1113 -17.37 42.98 0.81
N VAL A 1114 -17.16 41.77 0.29
CA VAL A 1114 -16.37 41.54 -0.93
C VAL A 1114 -17.15 42.00 -2.17
N GLU A 1115 -18.47 41.79 -2.19
CA GLU A 1115 -19.34 42.34 -3.24
C GLU A 1115 -19.44 43.87 -3.18
N ASP A 1116 -19.51 44.47 -2.00
CA ASP A 1116 -19.53 45.93 -1.83
C ASP A 1116 -18.19 46.57 -2.24
N ILE A 1117 -17.05 45.97 -1.89
CA ILE A 1117 -15.72 46.44 -2.33
C ILE A 1117 -15.56 46.27 -3.84
N ALA A 1118 -15.99 45.14 -4.41
CA ALA A 1118 -15.96 44.92 -5.86
C ALA A 1118 -16.87 45.90 -6.63
N ARG A 1119 -18.03 46.27 -6.05
CA ARG A 1119 -18.92 47.31 -6.60
C ARG A 1119 -18.24 48.68 -6.57
N ILE A 1120 -17.60 49.04 -5.45
CA ILE A 1120 -16.88 50.32 -5.30
C ILE A 1120 -15.69 50.41 -6.27
N PHE A 1121 -14.88 49.36 -6.42
CA PHE A 1121 -13.76 49.36 -7.37
C PHE A 1121 -14.21 49.48 -8.84
N LYS A 1122 -15.33 48.84 -9.20
CA LYS A 1122 -15.91 48.93 -10.54
C LYS A 1122 -16.52 50.31 -10.84
N GLU A 1123 -17.02 51.00 -9.82
CA GLU A 1123 -17.44 52.41 -9.92
C GLU A 1123 -16.23 53.36 -10.06
N LEU A 1124 -15.08 53.02 -9.47
CA LEU A 1124 -13.86 53.83 -9.49
C LEU A 1124 -13.02 53.70 -10.78
N GLU A 1125 -13.10 52.57 -11.51
CA GLU A 1125 -12.33 52.33 -12.74
C GLU A 1125 -12.65 53.30 -13.90
N HIS A 1126 -13.77 54.02 -13.82
CA HIS A 1126 -14.20 54.98 -14.84
C HIS A 1126 -14.03 56.45 -14.42
N LEU A 1127 -13.46 56.70 -13.24
CA LEU A 1127 -13.30 58.04 -12.68
C LEU A 1127 -11.84 58.49 -12.73
N SER A 1128 -11.62 59.74 -13.12
CA SER A 1128 -10.33 60.41 -13.04
C SER A 1128 -9.91 60.66 -11.57
N GLU A 1129 -8.61 60.85 -11.34
CA GLU A 1129 -8.05 61.07 -9.98
C GLU A 1129 -8.69 62.28 -9.26
N ASP A 1130 -9.18 63.27 -10.02
CA ASP A 1130 -9.91 64.43 -9.49
C ASP A 1130 -11.37 64.10 -9.14
N GLU A 1131 -12.02 63.19 -9.85
CA GLU A 1131 -13.39 62.73 -9.56
C GLU A 1131 -13.44 61.82 -8.32
N VAL A 1132 -12.42 60.97 -8.13
CA VAL A 1132 -12.28 60.15 -6.93
C VAL A 1132 -12.06 61.02 -5.68
N LYS A 1133 -11.25 62.08 -5.78
CA LYS A 1133 -11.06 63.05 -4.69
C LYS A 1133 -12.34 63.82 -4.37
N LEU A 1134 -13.14 64.17 -5.39
CA LEU A 1134 -14.43 64.84 -5.20
C LEU A 1134 -15.41 63.92 -4.46
N MET A 1135 -15.52 62.66 -4.86
CA MET A 1135 -16.41 61.68 -4.24
C MET A 1135 -16.04 61.38 -2.77
N LEU A 1136 -14.74 61.25 -2.48
CA LEU A 1136 -14.24 61.09 -1.11
C LEU A 1136 -14.51 62.35 -0.25
N SER A 1137 -14.44 63.55 -0.84
CA SER A 1137 -14.75 64.79 -0.13
C SER A 1137 -16.24 64.96 0.17
N GLU A 1138 -17.12 64.50 -0.73
CA GLU A 1138 -18.57 64.51 -0.52
C GLU A 1138 -19.03 63.46 0.51
N GLN A 1139 -18.40 62.28 0.53
CA GLN A 1139 -18.66 61.28 1.57
C GLN A 1139 -18.09 61.69 2.94
N MET A 1140 -16.92 62.34 3.01
CA MET A 1140 -16.41 62.90 4.28
C MET A 1140 -17.34 63.98 4.86
N GLN A 1141 -17.99 64.79 4.02
CA GLN A 1141 -19.01 65.75 4.48
C GLN A 1141 -20.29 65.08 5.01
N GLN A 1142 -20.67 63.90 4.50
CA GLN A 1142 -21.80 63.14 5.04
C GLN A 1142 -21.47 62.44 6.37
N VAL A 1143 -20.20 62.11 6.61
CA VAL A 1143 -19.75 61.49 7.87
C VAL A 1143 -19.58 62.53 9.00
N GLU A 1144 -19.26 63.79 8.70
CA GLU A 1144 -19.26 64.85 9.72
C GLU A 1144 -20.67 65.29 10.17
N HIS A 1145 -21.73 64.93 9.42
CA HIS A 1145 -23.10 65.28 9.77
C HIS A 1145 -23.89 64.15 10.48
N ARG A 1146 -23.34 62.93 10.55
CA ARG A 1146 -23.87 61.78 11.33
C ARG A 1146 -23.07 61.58 12.60
#